data_AF-V5BC53-F1
#
_entry.id   AF-V5BC53-F1
#
_cell.length_a   1.000
_cell.length_b   1.000
_cell.length_c   1.000
_cell.angle_alpha   90.00
_cell.angle_beta   90.00
_cell.angle_gamma   90.00
#
_symmetry.space_group_name_H-M   'P 1'
#
loop_
_entity.id
_entity.type
_entity.pdbx_description
1 polymer ?
#
loop_
_entity_poly.entity_id
_entity_poly.type
_entity_poly.pdbx_seq_one_letter_code
_entity_poly.pdbx_strand_id
1 'polypeptide(L)'
;MMLPTCVSLLVLWSSLLFTNTTLPDFKESFGIATVSNLSCGDARIGPSNGSFNSSLWSIGISERSLLSCAVDIEMGRVRSRLYTDVDVSPTAVSLLRSSDDQCSNAVFTKDACVFGMTLDNARLDPPDPMLEALISLLKETIEKNSGVYFCDVLVPHFEDELKNQTVNLPEPLLPFVHGATPLNGSTIFRGLLNILNNLPDILSIRLKAIEPSNTTIQLHLNFSHGFEFSKTNMTWNTSGFGLLPEMFQSTLDALFDGPVVWNEAGPFSGAEDLGIKILTPRPFNMSVDISMYNLTCGTDGFYCSLPCTNGIELLNLRLYGLNEWDRLVVNYIGPFVTQRINELFSSMIIPFCNTTDNRFQIPIKESPDIISVPPTGVIVPSVLVGFALVFGSTFLSIRKHRKSPVYLLDGSIIPLWRVLLEDTLLILMIVVNALAFIWSNCTTAARIVAGDEVTLLSFSLMETSTNLYKAGLRPFAVLVFVFSGLYPYLKLFTIMTCTLVLQKPESMILKVIDYFGKLSFLDSYAMVVMSSGLQMEGIADVKIIAGFYVFLAATVLCVFTGNYATTFWRRNTSLRMRSNSIPRSMKEVPDEALLLVPLTVNERHIVEMPNTPRSNFPSLFWRVLNALFVAACILPPWITPCLSYRVRGAATLIQPNDRNMTLYELSSASTSLLLTCVFTIGIAPLFYAAFYPRLALLASWGAADAFLLACVAGIFQLERFVEFVIGTNMRSLYTAEARLLWPMIPLLIASVWQWILAAEHVFGLSEFIRNYRAKPLEALAS
;
A
#
# COMPACT_ATOMS: atom_id res chain seq x y z
N MET A 1 -4.30 -45.82 -13.84
CA MET A 1 -5.18 -44.79 -13.25
C MET A 1 -5.20 -43.62 -14.22
N MET A 2 -6.27 -43.47 -15.00
CA MET A 2 -6.45 -42.30 -15.86
C MET A 2 -6.71 -41.11 -14.94
N LEU A 3 -5.88 -40.05 -15.05
CA LEU A 3 -6.23 -38.77 -14.44
C LEU A 3 -7.62 -38.36 -14.97
N PRO A 4 -8.56 -37.93 -14.11
CA PRO A 4 -9.83 -37.43 -14.61
C PRO A 4 -9.54 -36.24 -15.53
N THR A 5 -9.98 -36.33 -16.78
CA THR A 5 -9.87 -35.26 -17.78
C THR A 5 -10.92 -34.18 -17.59
N CYS A 6 -11.96 -34.44 -16.77
CA CYS A 6 -13.14 -33.62 -16.55
C CYS A 6 -13.34 -33.25 -15.09
N VAL A 7 -14.22 -32.28 -14.83
CA VAL A 7 -14.58 -31.84 -13.48
C VAL A 7 -15.11 -33.00 -12.65
N SER A 8 -14.57 -33.15 -11.44
CA SER A 8 -15.13 -34.03 -10.41
C SER A 8 -15.53 -33.22 -9.18
N LEU A 9 -16.76 -33.41 -8.72
CA LEU A 9 -17.29 -32.82 -7.50
C LEU A 9 -17.65 -33.96 -6.54
N LEU A 10 -17.13 -33.89 -5.33
CA LEU A 10 -17.54 -34.73 -4.20
C LEU A 10 -18.12 -33.81 -3.13
N VAL A 11 -19.33 -34.10 -2.71
CA VAL A 11 -20.01 -33.39 -1.63
C VAL A 11 -20.39 -34.43 -0.59
N LEU A 12 -20.08 -34.15 0.66
CA LEU A 12 -20.38 -35.00 1.81
C LEU A 12 -21.00 -34.09 2.86
N TRP A 13 -22.09 -34.48 3.48
CA TRP A 13 -22.65 -33.74 4.61
C TRP A 13 -23.20 -34.70 5.65
N SER A 14 -23.12 -34.34 6.93
CA SER A 14 -23.66 -35.18 8.00
C SER A 14 -25.14 -34.90 8.23
N SER A 15 -25.58 -33.65 8.15
CA SER A 15 -27.00 -33.33 8.06
C SER A 15 -27.21 -31.94 7.45
N LEU A 16 -28.29 -31.78 6.69
CA LEU A 16 -28.77 -30.48 6.22
C LEU A 16 -30.12 -30.19 6.88
N LEU A 17 -30.22 -29.03 7.53
CA LEU A 17 -31.46 -28.56 8.12
C LEU A 17 -31.95 -27.35 7.32
N PHE A 18 -33.14 -27.50 6.72
CA PHE A 18 -33.82 -26.42 6.01
C PHE A 18 -34.99 -25.96 6.85
N THR A 19 -35.01 -24.68 7.21
CA THR A 19 -36.10 -24.06 7.98
C THR A 19 -36.92 -23.15 7.07
N ASN A 20 -38.25 -23.25 7.15
CA ASN A 20 -39.21 -22.44 6.39
C ASN A 20 -38.97 -22.41 4.86
N THR A 21 -38.80 -23.57 4.23
CA THR A 21 -38.76 -23.65 2.76
C THR A 21 -40.18 -23.56 2.21
N THR A 22 -40.40 -22.61 1.29
CA THR A 22 -41.70 -22.44 0.61
C THR A 22 -41.49 -22.58 -0.89
N LEU A 23 -42.37 -23.35 -1.54
CA LEU A 23 -42.45 -23.52 -2.98
C LEU A 23 -43.80 -22.92 -3.43
N PRO A 24 -43.88 -21.58 -3.55
CA PRO A 24 -45.13 -20.89 -3.82
C PRO A 24 -45.72 -21.22 -5.20
N ASP A 25 -44.88 -21.58 -6.18
CA ASP A 25 -45.31 -21.95 -7.54
C ASP A 25 -45.71 -23.43 -7.69
N PHE A 26 -45.64 -24.21 -6.61
CA PHE A 26 -46.08 -25.60 -6.64
C PHE A 26 -47.60 -25.68 -6.83
N LYS A 27 -48.04 -26.27 -7.94
CA LYS A 27 -49.45 -26.55 -8.23
C LYS A 27 -49.60 -27.82 -9.06
N GLU A 28 -50.21 -28.84 -8.48
CA GLU A 28 -50.46 -30.13 -9.13
C GLU A 28 -51.92 -30.54 -9.00
N SER A 29 -52.46 -31.19 -10.04
CA SER A 29 -53.86 -31.60 -10.09
C SER A 29 -54.00 -33.11 -10.08
N PHE A 30 -54.55 -33.67 -9.00
CA PHE A 30 -54.82 -35.10 -8.83
C PHE A 30 -56.30 -35.41 -9.10
N GLY A 31 -56.77 -35.10 -10.30
CA GLY A 31 -58.12 -35.40 -10.79
C GLY A 31 -59.25 -34.66 -10.05
N ILE A 32 -59.56 -35.10 -8.83
CA ILE A 32 -60.63 -34.55 -7.97
C ILE A 32 -60.14 -33.49 -6.99
N ALA A 33 -58.83 -33.39 -6.74
CA ALA A 33 -58.24 -32.41 -5.83
C ALA A 33 -57.04 -31.72 -6.49
N THR A 34 -56.89 -30.42 -6.25
CA THR A 34 -55.71 -29.64 -6.63
C THR A 34 -54.91 -29.32 -5.40
N VAL A 35 -53.61 -29.58 -5.46
CA VAL A 35 -52.66 -29.36 -4.37
C VAL A 35 -51.78 -28.17 -4.76
N SER A 36 -51.63 -27.19 -3.88
CA SER A 36 -50.84 -25.99 -4.14
C SER A 36 -50.09 -25.50 -2.91
N ASN A 37 -49.07 -24.64 -3.13
CA ASN A 37 -48.39 -23.88 -2.08
C ASN A 37 -47.75 -24.79 -1.00
N LEU A 38 -46.81 -25.63 -1.44
CA LEU A 38 -46.04 -26.53 -0.57
C LEU A 38 -45.09 -25.70 0.30
N SER A 39 -45.20 -25.84 1.62
CA SER A 39 -44.30 -25.20 2.59
C SER A 39 -43.79 -26.24 3.59
N CYS A 40 -42.48 -26.39 3.75
CA CYS A 40 -41.89 -27.24 4.77
C CYS A 40 -41.25 -26.39 5.87
N GLY A 41 -41.74 -26.55 7.10
CA GLY A 41 -41.30 -25.76 8.25
C GLY A 41 -39.94 -26.23 8.77
N ASP A 42 -39.75 -27.54 8.85
CA ASP A 42 -38.52 -28.18 9.29
C ASP A 42 -38.21 -29.37 8.36
N ALA A 43 -37.10 -29.30 7.63
CA ALA A 43 -36.68 -30.31 6.69
C ALA A 43 -35.25 -30.74 7.00
N ARG A 44 -35.12 -31.84 7.73
CA ARG A 44 -33.85 -32.43 8.13
C ARG A 44 -33.46 -33.57 7.19
N ILE A 45 -32.50 -33.30 6.32
CA ILE A 45 -31.89 -34.30 5.45
C ILE A 45 -30.76 -35.01 6.22
N GLY A 46 -30.81 -36.34 6.24
CA GLY A 46 -29.78 -37.18 6.86
C GLY A 46 -28.41 -37.08 6.16
N PRO A 47 -27.39 -37.80 6.68
CA PRO A 47 -26.06 -37.80 6.09
C PRO A 47 -26.13 -38.27 4.65
N SER A 48 -25.39 -37.58 3.79
CA SER A 48 -25.40 -37.88 2.36
C SER A 48 -24.03 -37.75 1.73
N ASN A 49 -23.86 -38.47 0.63
CA ASN A 49 -22.74 -38.34 -0.27
C ASN A 49 -23.24 -38.07 -1.70
N GLY A 50 -22.59 -37.12 -2.35
CA GLY A 50 -22.73 -36.82 -3.76
C GLY A 50 -21.37 -36.99 -4.43
N SER A 51 -21.30 -37.82 -5.48
CA SER A 51 -20.13 -37.96 -6.33
C SER A 51 -20.52 -37.70 -7.77
N PHE A 52 -20.00 -36.62 -8.33
CA PHE A 52 -20.23 -36.22 -9.71
C PHE A 52 -18.89 -36.24 -10.42
N ASN A 53 -18.59 -37.32 -11.15
CA ASN A 53 -17.35 -37.45 -11.92
C ASN A 53 -17.64 -37.62 -13.42
N SER A 54 -16.63 -37.97 -14.21
CA SER A 54 -16.75 -38.13 -15.67
C SER A 54 -17.55 -39.36 -16.11
N SER A 55 -17.74 -40.35 -15.24
CA SER A 55 -18.38 -41.63 -15.58
C SER A 55 -19.64 -41.95 -14.78
N LEU A 56 -19.82 -41.31 -13.62
CA LEU A 56 -20.86 -41.60 -12.66
C LEU A 56 -21.28 -40.32 -11.94
N TRP A 57 -22.58 -40.05 -11.94
CA TRP A 57 -23.21 -39.09 -11.05
C TRP A 57 -24.05 -39.88 -10.06
N SER A 58 -23.70 -39.81 -8.78
CA SER A 58 -24.44 -40.51 -7.73
C SER A 58 -24.72 -39.58 -6.58
N ILE A 59 -25.96 -39.58 -6.10
CA ILE A 59 -26.35 -38.94 -4.86
C ILE A 59 -27.02 -39.98 -3.97
N GLY A 60 -26.57 -40.08 -2.72
CA GLY A 60 -27.07 -41.07 -1.78
C GLY A 60 -27.27 -40.46 -0.40
N ILE A 61 -28.44 -40.70 0.19
CA ILE A 61 -28.74 -40.37 1.58
C ILE A 61 -28.67 -41.67 2.37
N SER A 62 -27.72 -41.76 3.31
CA SER A 62 -27.43 -43.02 4.03
C SER A 62 -28.37 -43.26 5.21
N GLU A 63 -28.92 -42.21 5.80
CA GLU A 63 -29.89 -42.31 6.90
C GLU A 63 -31.24 -41.68 6.52
N ARG A 64 -32.23 -41.84 7.40
CA ARG A 64 -33.58 -41.32 7.17
C ARG A 64 -33.60 -39.79 7.21
N SER A 65 -34.40 -39.19 6.34
CA SER A 65 -34.64 -37.73 6.32
C SER A 65 -36.06 -37.43 6.77
N LEU A 66 -36.23 -36.43 7.62
CA LEU A 66 -37.51 -36.09 8.24
C LEU A 66 -37.94 -34.70 7.81
N LEU A 67 -39.11 -34.59 7.19
CA LEU A 67 -39.63 -33.35 6.61
C LEU A 67 -41.01 -33.06 7.17
N SER A 68 -41.20 -31.94 7.86
CA SER A 68 -42.52 -31.47 8.31
C SER A 68 -43.06 -30.45 7.32
N CYS A 69 -44.03 -30.86 6.51
CA CYS A 69 -44.56 -30.08 5.39
C CYS A 69 -46.06 -29.79 5.54
N ALA A 70 -46.48 -28.68 4.93
CA ALA A 70 -47.85 -28.24 4.85
C ALA A 70 -48.20 -27.90 3.40
N VAL A 71 -49.38 -28.29 2.94
CA VAL A 71 -49.82 -28.06 1.56
C VAL A 71 -51.29 -27.68 1.52
N ASP A 72 -51.65 -26.74 0.65
CA ASP A 72 -53.04 -26.34 0.48
C ASP A 72 -53.73 -27.30 -0.50
N ILE A 73 -54.87 -27.87 -0.10
CA ILE A 73 -55.68 -28.79 -0.90
C ILE A 73 -57.02 -28.13 -1.21
N GLU A 74 -57.36 -28.05 -2.49
CA GLU A 74 -58.68 -27.62 -2.96
C GLU A 74 -59.42 -28.79 -3.62
N MET A 75 -60.64 -29.09 -3.15
CA MET A 75 -61.52 -30.11 -3.72
C MET A 75 -62.91 -29.50 -3.91
N GLY A 76 -63.20 -29.04 -5.14
CA GLY A 76 -64.45 -28.36 -5.47
C GLY A 76 -64.61 -27.02 -4.74
N ARG A 77 -65.43 -26.99 -3.68
CA ARG A 77 -65.63 -25.79 -2.82
C ARG A 77 -64.90 -25.88 -1.48
N VAL A 78 -64.31 -27.03 -1.16
CA VAL A 78 -63.60 -27.25 0.11
C VAL A 78 -62.14 -26.87 -0.09
N ARG A 79 -61.62 -26.05 0.84
CA ARG A 79 -60.21 -25.66 0.91
C ARG A 79 -59.71 -25.99 2.32
N SER A 80 -58.71 -26.84 2.40
CA SER A 80 -58.08 -27.21 3.67
C SER A 80 -56.57 -27.30 3.49
N ARG A 81 -55.83 -26.99 4.54
CA ARG A 81 -54.37 -27.15 4.58
C ARG A 81 -54.04 -28.47 5.25
N LEU A 82 -53.28 -29.31 4.55
CA LEU A 82 -52.78 -30.59 5.04
C LEU A 82 -51.40 -30.38 5.65
N TYR A 83 -51.24 -30.71 6.93
CA TYR A 83 -49.95 -30.83 7.61
C TYR A 83 -49.57 -32.31 7.66
N THR A 84 -48.35 -32.66 7.24
CA THR A 84 -47.85 -34.03 7.27
C THR A 84 -46.36 -34.04 7.54
N ASP A 85 -45.93 -35.03 8.33
CA ASP A 85 -44.52 -35.38 8.44
C ASP A 85 -44.20 -36.42 7.36
N VAL A 86 -43.07 -36.28 6.67
CA VAL A 86 -42.62 -37.18 5.62
C VAL A 86 -41.29 -37.77 6.07
N ASP A 87 -41.25 -39.08 6.29
CA ASP A 87 -40.02 -39.83 6.54
C ASP A 87 -39.55 -40.43 5.20
N VAL A 88 -38.41 -39.96 4.72
CA VAL A 88 -37.77 -40.46 3.51
C VAL A 88 -36.71 -41.47 3.90
N SER A 89 -36.91 -42.71 3.46
CA SER A 89 -35.98 -43.82 3.71
C SER A 89 -34.67 -43.63 2.93
N PRO A 90 -33.56 -44.31 3.30
CA PRO A 90 -32.27 -44.12 2.64
C PRO A 90 -32.39 -44.24 1.12
N THR A 91 -31.97 -43.18 0.42
CA THR A 91 -32.12 -43.06 -1.04
C THR A 91 -30.77 -43.19 -1.72
N ALA A 92 -30.76 -43.79 -2.90
CA ALA A 92 -29.57 -43.87 -3.73
C ALA A 92 -29.97 -43.72 -5.19
N VAL A 93 -29.49 -42.67 -5.85
CA VAL A 93 -29.74 -42.40 -7.25
C VAL A 93 -28.40 -42.29 -7.95
N SER A 94 -28.17 -43.12 -8.97
CA SER A 94 -26.99 -43.08 -9.83
C SER A 94 -27.38 -42.98 -11.31
N LEU A 95 -26.66 -42.13 -12.02
CA LEU A 95 -26.70 -41.98 -13.46
C LEU A 95 -25.32 -42.32 -14.02
N LEU A 96 -25.29 -43.27 -14.95
CA LEU A 96 -24.09 -43.55 -15.74
C LEU A 96 -23.91 -42.45 -16.78
N ARG A 97 -22.64 -42.07 -16.95
CA ARG A 97 -22.22 -40.97 -17.79
C ARG A 97 -21.16 -41.45 -18.78
N SER A 98 -21.29 -41.02 -20.03
CA SER A 98 -20.23 -41.13 -21.03
C SER A 98 -19.86 -39.73 -21.53
N SER A 99 -18.62 -39.32 -21.28
CA SER A 99 -18.08 -38.01 -21.68
C SER A 99 -17.04 -38.15 -22.77
N ASP A 100 -17.10 -37.31 -23.79
CA ASP A 100 -16.04 -37.20 -24.81
C ASP A 100 -14.75 -36.58 -24.22
N ASP A 101 -13.66 -36.59 -24.99
CA ASP A 101 -12.39 -35.95 -24.63
C ASP A 101 -12.53 -34.43 -24.35
N GLN A 102 -13.61 -33.80 -24.79
CA GLN A 102 -13.92 -32.40 -24.48
C GLN A 102 -14.77 -32.23 -23.21
N CYS A 103 -15.17 -33.29 -22.50
CA CYS A 103 -16.05 -33.23 -21.33
C CYS A 103 -17.47 -32.69 -21.63
N SER A 104 -17.87 -32.67 -22.89
CA SER A 104 -19.26 -32.59 -23.31
C SER A 104 -19.87 -33.99 -23.28
N ASN A 105 -20.97 -34.22 -22.56
CA ASN A 105 -21.66 -35.50 -22.67
C ASN A 105 -22.74 -35.44 -23.74
N ALA A 106 -22.97 -36.59 -24.34
CA ALA A 106 -24.10 -36.87 -25.21
C ALA A 106 -25.08 -37.89 -24.60
N VAL A 107 -24.69 -38.61 -23.54
CA VAL A 107 -25.47 -39.74 -23.00
C VAL A 107 -25.42 -39.79 -21.47
N PHE A 108 -26.59 -39.58 -20.85
CA PHE A 108 -26.88 -39.97 -19.46
C PHE A 108 -27.84 -41.15 -19.50
N THR A 109 -27.63 -42.15 -18.65
CA THR A 109 -28.56 -43.28 -18.51
C THR A 109 -28.72 -43.63 -17.05
N LYS A 110 -29.97 -43.84 -16.62
CA LYS A 110 -30.26 -44.38 -15.28
C LYS A 110 -29.51 -45.69 -15.02
N ASP A 111 -28.79 -45.75 -13.90
CA ASP A 111 -28.05 -46.93 -13.45
C ASP A 111 -28.77 -47.61 -12.28
N ALA A 112 -28.87 -46.92 -11.14
CA ALA A 112 -29.65 -47.36 -9.99
C ALA A 112 -30.52 -46.22 -9.45
N CYS A 113 -31.74 -46.54 -9.01
CA CYS A 113 -32.59 -45.58 -8.31
C CYS A 113 -33.39 -46.32 -7.23
N VAL A 114 -33.16 -45.91 -5.99
CA VAL A 114 -33.87 -46.39 -4.80
C VAL A 114 -34.41 -45.17 -4.09
N PHE A 115 -35.74 -45.06 -4.03
CA PHE A 115 -36.46 -44.01 -3.33
C PHE A 115 -37.67 -44.62 -2.64
N GLY A 116 -37.92 -44.23 -1.39
CA GLY A 116 -39.10 -44.62 -0.64
C GLY A 116 -39.43 -43.59 0.44
N MET A 117 -40.71 -43.27 0.58
CA MET A 117 -41.19 -42.33 1.58
C MET A 117 -42.40 -42.87 2.32
N THR A 118 -42.56 -42.46 3.58
CA THR A 118 -43.70 -42.73 4.45
C THR A 118 -44.28 -41.43 4.98
N LEU A 119 -45.60 -41.35 5.07
CA LEU A 119 -46.33 -40.15 5.47
C LEU A 119 -46.89 -40.31 6.88
N ASP A 120 -46.37 -39.57 7.85
CA ASP A 120 -46.80 -39.62 9.25
C ASP A 120 -47.56 -38.36 9.68
N ASN A 121 -48.39 -38.49 10.72
CA ASN A 121 -49.09 -37.37 11.36
C ASN A 121 -49.92 -36.45 10.44
N ALA A 122 -50.53 -36.98 9.38
CA ALA A 122 -51.39 -36.22 8.48
C ALA A 122 -52.60 -35.57 9.21
N ARG A 123 -52.72 -34.23 9.17
CA ARG A 123 -53.79 -33.44 9.80
C ARG A 123 -54.32 -32.37 8.86
N LEU A 124 -55.63 -32.16 8.84
CA LEU A 124 -56.30 -31.15 8.01
C LEU A 124 -56.80 -29.96 8.84
N ASP A 125 -56.64 -28.75 8.30
CA ASP A 125 -57.17 -27.51 8.87
C ASP A 125 -57.87 -26.65 7.80
N PRO A 126 -59.21 -26.44 7.86
CA PRO A 126 -60.15 -27.03 8.80
C PRO A 126 -60.37 -28.53 8.56
N PRO A 127 -60.72 -29.32 9.60
CA PRO A 127 -60.93 -30.76 9.49
C PRO A 127 -62.17 -31.07 8.64
N ASP A 128 -62.01 -31.94 7.65
CA ASP A 128 -63.10 -32.44 6.79
C ASP A 128 -63.08 -33.98 6.78
N PRO A 129 -64.16 -34.65 7.22
CA PRO A 129 -64.17 -36.09 7.39
C PRO A 129 -64.11 -36.87 6.07
N MET A 130 -64.56 -36.26 4.96
CA MET A 130 -64.48 -36.88 3.63
C MET A 130 -63.04 -36.82 3.10
N LEU A 131 -62.37 -35.70 3.31
CA LEU A 131 -60.98 -35.49 2.90
C LEU A 131 -60.01 -36.30 3.77
N GLU A 132 -60.26 -36.44 5.08
CA GLU A 132 -59.49 -37.33 5.96
C GLU A 132 -59.59 -38.80 5.53
N ALA A 133 -60.80 -39.28 5.22
CA ALA A 133 -61.01 -40.63 4.69
C ALA A 133 -60.29 -40.84 3.35
N LEU A 134 -60.32 -39.83 2.46
CA LEU A 134 -59.61 -39.87 1.18
C LEU A 134 -58.09 -39.91 1.37
N ILE A 135 -57.53 -39.08 2.26
CA ILE A 135 -56.09 -39.03 2.53
C ILE A 135 -55.61 -40.36 3.13
N SER A 136 -56.35 -40.96 4.05
CA SER A 136 -55.99 -42.27 4.62
C SER A 136 -55.94 -43.39 3.56
N LEU A 137 -56.84 -43.36 2.57
CA LEU A 137 -56.87 -44.34 1.48
C LEU A 137 -55.77 -44.07 0.43
N LEU A 138 -55.47 -42.79 0.19
CA LEU A 138 -54.39 -42.37 -0.69
C LEU A 138 -53.02 -42.59 -0.07
N LYS A 139 -52.86 -42.53 1.25
CA LYS A 139 -51.59 -42.70 1.97
C LYS A 139 -50.88 -43.98 1.52
N GLU A 140 -51.55 -45.12 1.61
CA GLU A 140 -50.97 -46.42 1.22
C GLU A 140 -50.60 -46.47 -0.28
N THR A 141 -51.38 -45.80 -1.12
CA THR A 141 -51.12 -45.71 -2.57
C THR A 141 -49.92 -44.82 -2.86
N ILE A 142 -49.81 -43.68 -2.17
CA ILE A 142 -48.72 -42.71 -2.31
C ILE A 142 -47.42 -43.34 -1.83
N GLU A 143 -47.39 -43.98 -0.67
CA GLU A 143 -46.20 -44.65 -0.13
C GLU A 143 -45.70 -45.73 -1.08
N LYS A 144 -46.60 -46.58 -1.59
CA LYS A 144 -46.25 -47.67 -2.50
C LYS A 144 -45.78 -47.21 -3.89
N ASN A 145 -46.38 -46.16 -4.44
CA ASN A 145 -46.07 -45.69 -5.79
C ASN A 145 -45.03 -44.56 -5.82
N SER A 146 -44.64 -44.01 -4.67
CA SER A 146 -43.67 -42.92 -4.55
C SER A 146 -42.33 -43.26 -5.21
N GLY A 147 -41.78 -44.44 -4.95
CA GLY A 147 -40.51 -44.90 -5.53
C GLY A 147 -40.59 -45.07 -7.04
N VAL A 148 -41.70 -45.64 -7.55
CA VAL A 148 -41.93 -45.83 -8.99
C VAL A 148 -42.05 -44.47 -9.68
N TYR A 149 -42.85 -43.56 -9.12
CA TYR A 149 -43.00 -42.21 -9.67
C TYR A 149 -41.67 -41.46 -9.68
N PHE A 150 -40.92 -41.51 -8.57
CA PHE A 150 -39.63 -40.84 -8.49
C PHE A 150 -38.63 -41.42 -9.51
N CYS A 151 -38.48 -42.74 -9.55
CA CYS A 151 -37.46 -43.39 -10.38
C CYS A 151 -37.81 -43.52 -11.87
N ASP A 152 -39.10 -43.54 -12.23
CA ASP A 152 -39.55 -43.75 -13.61
C ASP A 152 -40.19 -42.51 -14.25
N VAL A 153 -40.52 -41.48 -13.47
CA VAL A 153 -41.03 -40.20 -14.00
C VAL A 153 -40.06 -39.06 -13.73
N LEU A 154 -39.67 -38.83 -12.47
CA LEU A 154 -38.83 -37.68 -12.12
C LEU A 154 -37.37 -37.85 -12.58
N VAL A 155 -36.76 -39.02 -12.36
CA VAL A 155 -35.37 -39.26 -12.78
C VAL A 155 -35.20 -39.17 -14.30
N PRO A 156 -36.07 -39.77 -15.15
CA PRO A 156 -35.98 -39.58 -16.60
C PRO A 156 -36.24 -38.15 -17.06
N HIS A 157 -37.16 -37.42 -16.41
CA HIS A 157 -37.38 -36.01 -16.72
C HIS A 157 -36.11 -35.18 -16.44
N PHE A 158 -35.44 -35.45 -15.31
CA PHE A 158 -34.15 -34.84 -14.99
C PHE A 158 -33.05 -35.24 -15.99
N GLU A 159 -33.03 -36.50 -16.46
CA GLU A 159 -32.13 -36.97 -17.51
C GLU A 159 -32.32 -36.17 -18.81
N ASP A 160 -33.57 -35.94 -19.23
CA ASP A 160 -33.87 -35.18 -20.43
C ASP A 160 -33.53 -33.68 -20.28
N GLU A 161 -33.68 -33.12 -19.09
CA GLU A 161 -33.25 -31.75 -18.81
C GLU A 161 -31.71 -31.62 -18.81
N LEU A 162 -30.99 -32.64 -18.35
CA LEU A 162 -29.53 -32.71 -18.47
C LEU A 162 -29.04 -32.88 -19.91
N LYS A 163 -29.83 -33.53 -20.77
CA LYS A 163 -29.57 -33.60 -22.23
C LYS A 163 -29.82 -32.27 -22.92
N ASN A 164 -30.63 -31.38 -22.35
CA ASN A 164 -30.93 -30.08 -22.92
C ASN A 164 -29.67 -29.21 -23.00
N GLN A 165 -29.23 -28.92 -24.22
CA GLN A 165 -27.95 -28.24 -24.47
C GLN A 165 -28.07 -26.72 -24.58
N THR A 166 -29.28 -26.16 -24.43
CA THR A 166 -29.51 -24.73 -24.60
C THR A 166 -28.93 -23.94 -23.43
N VAL A 167 -28.18 -22.88 -23.72
CA VAL A 167 -27.71 -21.92 -22.72
C VAL A 167 -28.57 -20.68 -22.80
N ASN A 168 -29.07 -20.21 -21.65
CA ASN A 168 -29.88 -19.00 -21.58
C ASN A 168 -29.08 -17.77 -22.09
N LEU A 169 -29.74 -16.94 -22.90
CA LEU A 169 -29.19 -15.67 -23.35
C LEU A 169 -28.93 -14.74 -22.15
N PRO A 170 -27.94 -13.83 -22.25
CA PRO A 170 -27.65 -12.92 -21.16
C PRO A 170 -28.83 -11.99 -20.96
N GLU A 171 -29.17 -11.72 -19.71
CA GLU A 171 -30.15 -10.71 -19.37
C GLU A 171 -29.66 -9.34 -19.87
N PRO A 172 -30.58 -8.49 -20.37
CA PRO A 172 -30.23 -7.18 -20.86
C PRO A 172 -29.68 -6.32 -19.71
N LEU A 173 -28.58 -5.61 -19.99
CA LEU A 173 -27.97 -4.68 -19.04
C LEU A 173 -28.95 -3.54 -18.71
N LEU A 174 -28.92 -3.08 -17.46
CA LEU A 174 -29.79 -2.01 -16.99
C LEU A 174 -29.57 -0.71 -17.79
N PRO A 175 -30.65 -0.05 -18.25
CA PRO A 175 -30.54 1.17 -19.03
C PRO A 175 -30.00 2.33 -18.18
N PHE A 176 -29.22 3.20 -18.83
CA PHE A 176 -28.71 4.41 -18.19
C PHE A 176 -29.82 5.45 -17.99
N VAL A 177 -29.96 5.95 -16.76
CA VAL A 177 -30.94 6.98 -16.40
C VAL A 177 -30.37 8.37 -16.68
N HIS A 178 -31.12 9.20 -17.42
CA HIS A 178 -30.71 10.59 -17.68
C HIS A 178 -30.59 11.39 -16.37
N GLY A 179 -29.40 11.93 -16.10
CA GLY A 179 -29.07 12.65 -14.86
C GLY A 179 -28.25 11.84 -13.86
N ALA A 180 -28.08 10.53 -14.08
CA ALA A 180 -27.13 9.71 -13.33
C ALA A 180 -25.68 9.99 -13.77
N THR A 181 -24.73 9.71 -12.89
CA THR A 181 -23.30 9.76 -13.21
C THR A 181 -22.88 8.41 -13.81
N PRO A 182 -22.25 8.38 -15.00
CA PRO A 182 -21.70 7.14 -15.55
C PRO A 182 -20.55 6.64 -14.66
N LEU A 183 -20.32 5.32 -14.61
CA LEU A 183 -19.25 4.72 -13.82
C LEU A 183 -17.87 5.29 -14.17
N ASN A 184 -17.53 5.40 -15.46
CA ASN A 184 -16.31 6.09 -15.90
C ASN A 184 -16.25 7.57 -15.49
N GLY A 185 -17.40 8.20 -15.23
CA GLY A 185 -17.47 9.58 -14.75
C GLY A 185 -17.02 9.75 -13.30
N SER A 186 -17.00 8.68 -12.51
CA SER A 186 -16.53 8.70 -11.12
C SER A 186 -15.05 8.35 -11.03
N THR A 187 -14.30 9.19 -10.31
CA THR A 187 -12.88 8.96 -10.00
C THR A 187 -12.66 7.68 -9.20
N ILE A 188 -13.61 7.32 -8.35
CA ILE A 188 -13.54 6.15 -7.47
C ILE A 188 -13.71 4.85 -8.26
N PHE A 189 -14.74 4.78 -9.11
CA PHE A 189 -14.96 3.57 -9.91
C PHE A 189 -13.87 3.37 -10.95
N ARG A 190 -13.33 4.45 -11.53
CA ARG A 190 -12.16 4.36 -12.40
C ARG A 190 -10.92 3.88 -11.64
N GLY A 191 -10.68 4.41 -10.44
CA GLY A 191 -9.62 3.94 -9.55
C GLY A 191 -9.77 2.46 -9.20
N LEU A 192 -10.99 2.02 -8.85
CA LEU A 192 -11.31 0.62 -8.58
C LEU A 192 -11.05 -0.27 -9.80
N LEU A 193 -11.48 0.15 -10.99
CA LEU A 193 -11.26 -0.59 -12.23
C LEU A 193 -9.76 -0.76 -12.53
N ASN A 194 -8.97 0.30 -12.32
CA ASN A 194 -7.51 0.25 -12.47
C ASN A 194 -6.86 -0.71 -11.47
N ILE A 195 -7.28 -0.67 -10.20
CA ILE A 195 -6.80 -1.60 -9.17
C ILE A 195 -7.11 -3.05 -9.57
N LEU A 196 -8.36 -3.34 -9.91
CA LEU A 196 -8.78 -4.71 -10.27
C LEU A 196 -8.04 -5.24 -11.50
N ASN A 197 -7.72 -4.38 -12.46
CA ASN A 197 -7.01 -4.77 -13.69
C ASN A 197 -5.51 -4.96 -13.51
N ASN A 198 -4.91 -4.34 -12.48
CA ASN A 198 -3.48 -4.48 -12.20
C ASN A 198 -3.19 -5.46 -11.05
N LEU A 199 -4.22 -6.09 -10.47
CA LEU A 199 -4.02 -7.13 -9.46
C LEU A 199 -3.20 -8.29 -10.06
N PRO A 200 -2.15 -8.76 -9.35
CA PRO A 200 -1.40 -9.93 -9.77
C PRO A 200 -2.26 -11.20 -9.71
N ASP A 201 -1.84 -12.26 -10.38
CA ASP A 201 -2.54 -13.54 -10.38
C ASP A 201 -2.56 -14.15 -8.96
N ILE A 202 -3.73 -14.16 -8.30
CA ILE A 202 -3.90 -14.67 -6.93
C ILE A 202 -4.25 -16.15 -7.01
N LEU A 203 -3.44 -17.03 -6.41
CA LEU A 203 -3.70 -18.49 -6.41
C LEU A 203 -3.92 -19.07 -7.83
N SER A 204 -3.23 -18.55 -8.85
CA SER A 204 -3.42 -18.89 -10.27
C SER A 204 -4.75 -18.43 -10.89
N ILE A 205 -5.43 -17.48 -10.25
CA ILE A 205 -6.65 -16.84 -10.74
C ILE A 205 -6.30 -15.42 -11.19
N ARG A 206 -6.52 -15.12 -12.47
CA ARG A 206 -6.38 -13.77 -13.01
C ARG A 206 -7.72 -13.06 -12.96
N LEU A 207 -7.79 -11.97 -12.22
CA LEU A 207 -8.95 -11.09 -12.18
C LEU A 207 -8.78 -9.96 -13.20
N LYS A 208 -9.86 -9.65 -13.94
CA LYS A 208 -9.93 -8.50 -14.83
C LYS A 208 -11.31 -7.87 -14.74
N ALA A 209 -11.39 -6.54 -14.72
CA ALA A 209 -12.65 -5.82 -14.70
C ALA A 209 -12.82 -4.99 -15.98
N ILE A 210 -14.00 -5.07 -16.60
CA ILE A 210 -14.35 -4.35 -17.83
C ILE A 210 -15.65 -3.58 -17.57
N GLU A 211 -15.79 -2.40 -18.15
CA GLU A 211 -17.05 -1.63 -18.13
C GLU A 211 -17.78 -1.84 -19.47
N PRO A 212 -18.68 -2.85 -19.61
CA PRO A 212 -19.44 -3.04 -20.84
C PRO A 212 -20.51 -1.97 -21.05
N SER A 213 -20.97 -1.29 -20.00
CA SER A 213 -21.91 -0.17 -20.10
C SER A 213 -21.66 0.85 -18.99
N ASN A 214 -22.18 2.07 -19.16
CA ASN A 214 -22.02 3.16 -18.19
C ASN A 214 -22.57 2.86 -16.78
N THR A 215 -23.34 1.78 -16.61
CA THR A 215 -23.97 1.37 -15.35
C THR A 215 -23.45 0.01 -14.85
N THR A 216 -22.68 -0.73 -15.64
CA THR A 216 -22.31 -2.12 -15.30
C THR A 216 -20.81 -2.36 -15.38
N ILE A 217 -20.28 -3.07 -14.38
CA ILE A 217 -18.90 -3.58 -14.33
C ILE A 217 -18.97 -5.09 -14.48
N GLN A 218 -18.30 -5.63 -15.49
CA GLN A 218 -18.15 -7.05 -15.69
C GLN A 218 -16.81 -7.52 -15.11
N LEU A 219 -16.85 -8.41 -14.13
CA LEU A 219 -15.69 -9.06 -13.57
C LEU A 219 -15.43 -10.37 -14.30
N HIS A 220 -14.22 -10.55 -14.83
CA HIS A 220 -13.72 -11.76 -15.45
C HIS A 220 -12.67 -12.41 -14.53
N LEU A 221 -12.89 -13.67 -14.20
CA LEU A 221 -11.99 -14.53 -13.42
C LEU A 221 -11.50 -15.64 -14.36
N ASN A 222 -10.20 -15.67 -14.64
CA ASN A 222 -9.58 -16.70 -15.48
C ASN A 222 -8.73 -17.63 -14.61
N PHE A 223 -9.06 -18.93 -14.65
CA PHE A 223 -8.38 -19.98 -13.92
C PHE A 223 -7.43 -20.70 -14.89
N SER A 224 -6.15 -20.34 -14.90
CA SER A 224 -5.20 -20.80 -15.94
C SER A 224 -4.70 -22.24 -15.76
N HIS A 225 -4.72 -22.76 -14.53
CA HIS A 225 -4.13 -24.06 -14.18
C HIS A 225 -5.17 -25.06 -13.64
N GLY A 226 -6.46 -24.80 -13.86
CA GLY A 226 -7.53 -25.51 -13.18
C GLY A 226 -7.66 -25.08 -11.72
N PHE A 227 -8.57 -25.71 -10.99
CA PHE A 227 -8.91 -25.37 -9.61
C PHE A 227 -9.19 -26.65 -8.82
N GLU A 228 -8.39 -26.88 -7.78
CA GLU A 228 -8.64 -27.91 -6.77
C GLU A 228 -9.01 -27.24 -5.45
N PHE A 229 -10.22 -27.51 -4.97
CA PHE A 229 -10.71 -27.07 -3.69
C PHE A 229 -11.11 -28.30 -2.90
N SER A 230 -10.56 -28.47 -1.70
CA SER A 230 -10.94 -29.55 -0.80
C SER A 230 -11.03 -29.00 0.60
N LYS A 231 -12.24 -28.97 1.16
CA LYS A 231 -12.46 -28.60 2.55
C LYS A 231 -13.37 -29.64 3.20
N THR A 232 -12.91 -30.20 4.30
CA THR A 232 -13.65 -31.16 5.14
C THR A 232 -14.04 -30.47 6.44
N ASN A 233 -15.25 -30.71 6.93
CA ASN A 233 -15.82 -30.15 8.17
C ASN A 233 -16.05 -28.63 8.10
N MET A 234 -16.79 -28.19 7.09
CA MET A 234 -17.32 -26.84 7.05
C MET A 234 -18.59 -26.78 7.93
N THR A 235 -18.51 -26.09 9.05
CA THR A 235 -19.66 -25.77 9.89
C THR A 235 -20.28 -24.46 9.39
N TRP A 236 -21.49 -24.53 8.82
CA TRP A 236 -22.28 -23.32 8.52
C TRP A 236 -22.93 -22.85 9.83
N ASN A 237 -22.15 -22.17 10.67
CA ASN A 237 -22.73 -21.25 11.64
C ASN A 237 -23.18 -19.98 10.90
N THR A 238 -24.08 -19.22 11.51
CA THR A 238 -24.82 -18.05 11.00
C THR A 238 -23.99 -16.92 10.36
N SER A 239 -22.68 -17.05 10.25
CA SER A 239 -21.80 -16.23 9.42
C SER A 239 -21.41 -16.98 8.14
N GLY A 240 -22.17 -16.76 7.07
CA GLY A 240 -21.88 -17.29 5.74
C GLY A 240 -20.45 -16.97 5.27
N PHE A 241 -19.88 -17.88 4.47
CA PHE A 241 -18.59 -17.72 3.78
C PHE A 241 -17.36 -17.56 4.69
N GLY A 242 -17.10 -18.45 5.66
CA GLY A 242 -15.97 -18.43 6.62
C GLY A 242 -14.50 -18.45 6.11
N LEU A 243 -14.19 -17.78 5.01
CA LEU A 243 -12.86 -17.31 4.62
C LEU A 243 -12.85 -15.81 4.27
N LEU A 244 -14.01 -15.27 3.88
CA LEU A 244 -14.17 -13.86 3.55
C LEU A 244 -14.66 -12.95 4.68
N PRO A 245 -15.40 -13.32 5.76
CA PRO A 245 -16.21 -12.34 6.46
C PRO A 245 -15.34 -11.48 7.37
N GLU A 246 -14.33 -12.03 8.04
CA GLU A 246 -13.40 -11.24 8.87
C GLU A 246 -12.51 -10.33 8.01
N MET A 247 -11.99 -10.84 6.89
CA MET A 247 -11.23 -10.03 5.93
C MET A 247 -12.09 -8.94 5.29
N PHE A 248 -13.28 -9.30 4.85
CA PHE A 248 -14.20 -8.43 4.13
C PHE A 248 -14.81 -7.40 5.08
N GLN A 249 -15.19 -7.79 6.30
CA GLN A 249 -15.69 -6.89 7.33
C GLN A 249 -14.61 -5.94 7.83
N SER A 250 -13.40 -6.42 8.07
CA SER A 250 -12.27 -5.55 8.37
C SER A 250 -11.99 -4.59 7.20
N THR A 251 -12.04 -5.06 5.94
CA THR A 251 -11.88 -4.21 4.75
C THR A 251 -13.01 -3.18 4.60
N LEU A 252 -14.25 -3.57 4.92
CA LEU A 252 -15.42 -2.70 4.93
C LEU A 252 -15.33 -1.67 6.06
N ASP A 253 -14.91 -2.05 7.27
CA ASP A 253 -14.69 -1.16 8.42
C ASP A 253 -13.54 -0.14 8.18
N ALA A 254 -12.65 -0.40 7.22
CA ALA A 254 -11.59 0.52 6.82
C ALA A 254 -11.94 1.38 5.60
N LEU A 255 -12.83 0.89 4.73
CA LEU A 255 -13.41 1.70 3.65
C LEU A 255 -14.52 2.62 4.16
N PHE A 256 -15.28 2.15 5.14
CA PHE A 256 -16.45 2.79 5.71
C PHE A 256 -16.16 3.19 7.15
N ASP A 257 -16.37 4.47 7.47
CA ASP A 257 -15.96 5.09 8.74
C ASP A 257 -16.86 4.60 9.91
N GLY A 258 -16.64 3.36 10.38
CA GLY A 258 -17.34 2.75 11.51
C GLY A 258 -17.48 1.22 11.42
N PRO A 259 -17.73 0.52 12.55
CA PRO A 259 -17.97 -0.92 12.56
C PRO A 259 -19.30 -1.23 11.87
N VAL A 260 -19.23 -1.91 10.73
CA VAL A 260 -20.41 -2.41 10.01
C VAL A 260 -20.95 -3.60 10.81
N VAL A 261 -21.99 -3.36 11.61
CA VAL A 261 -22.70 -4.42 12.34
C VAL A 261 -23.62 -5.13 11.35
N TRP A 262 -23.22 -6.33 10.92
CA TRP A 262 -24.13 -7.20 10.17
C TRP A 262 -25.28 -7.60 11.09
N ASN A 263 -26.47 -7.09 10.82
CA ASN A 263 -27.67 -7.73 11.35
C ASN A 263 -27.77 -9.11 10.68
N GLU A 264 -27.86 -10.14 11.51
CA GLU A 264 -27.90 -11.54 11.11
C GLU A 264 -29.01 -11.78 10.08
N ALA A 265 -28.63 -11.82 8.80
CA ALA A 265 -29.50 -12.28 7.74
C ALA A 265 -29.57 -13.81 7.82
N GLY A 266 -30.61 -14.35 8.46
CA GLY A 266 -31.05 -15.72 8.20
C GLY A 266 -31.57 -15.82 6.75
N PRO A 267 -31.53 -16.99 6.06
CA PRO A 267 -31.45 -18.36 6.59
C PRO A 267 -30.38 -19.27 5.91
N PHE A 268 -29.59 -19.95 6.73
CA PHE A 268 -29.06 -21.31 6.52
C PHE A 268 -28.70 -21.81 7.91
N SER A 269 -29.71 -22.22 8.68
CA SER A 269 -29.48 -22.84 9.99
C SER A 269 -29.09 -24.31 9.77
N GLY A 270 -27.81 -24.63 9.78
CA GLY A 270 -27.33 -25.99 10.06
C GLY A 270 -27.05 -26.88 8.85
N ALA A 271 -25.86 -26.72 8.26
CA ALA A 271 -25.15 -27.86 7.70
C ALA A 271 -24.10 -28.31 8.73
N GLU A 272 -24.29 -29.48 9.32
CA GLU A 272 -23.26 -30.12 10.15
C GLU A 272 -22.27 -30.85 9.23
N ASP A 273 -20.97 -30.63 9.45
CA ASP A 273 -19.86 -31.27 8.74
C ASP A 273 -20.00 -31.40 7.21
N LEU A 274 -20.17 -30.28 6.52
CA LEU A 274 -20.13 -30.24 5.06
C LEU A 274 -18.68 -30.38 4.55
N GLY A 275 -18.39 -31.45 3.85
CA GLY A 275 -17.17 -31.67 3.09
C GLY A 275 -17.40 -31.46 1.59
N ILE A 276 -16.71 -30.51 0.97
CA ILE A 276 -16.75 -30.32 -0.48
C ILE A 276 -15.34 -30.50 -1.03
N LYS A 277 -15.22 -31.37 -2.03
CA LYS A 277 -14.02 -31.51 -2.86
C LYS A 277 -14.39 -31.29 -4.33
N ILE A 278 -13.93 -30.17 -4.88
CA ILE A 278 -14.04 -29.80 -6.29
C ILE A 278 -12.67 -29.97 -6.93
N LEU A 279 -12.58 -30.75 -8.00
CA LEU A 279 -11.38 -30.87 -8.81
C LEU A 279 -11.73 -30.52 -10.25
N THR A 280 -11.16 -29.44 -10.74
CA THR A 280 -11.26 -29.00 -12.14
C THR A 280 -9.85 -29.02 -12.74
N PRO A 281 -9.52 -30.02 -13.57
CA PRO A 281 -8.16 -30.19 -14.10
C PRO A 281 -7.84 -29.29 -15.30
N ARG A 282 -8.83 -28.61 -15.88
CA ARG A 282 -8.72 -27.76 -17.08
C ARG A 282 -8.91 -26.29 -16.76
N PRO A 283 -8.27 -25.38 -17.54
CA PRO A 283 -8.52 -23.97 -17.39
C PRO A 283 -9.95 -23.60 -17.78
N PHE A 284 -10.53 -22.64 -17.06
CA PHE A 284 -11.88 -22.13 -17.32
C PHE A 284 -11.97 -20.66 -16.96
N ASN A 285 -13.00 -19.99 -17.48
CA ASN A 285 -13.29 -18.60 -17.19
C ASN A 285 -14.64 -18.48 -16.50
N MET A 286 -14.77 -17.50 -15.63
CA MET A 286 -16.02 -17.12 -14.99
C MET A 286 -16.21 -15.62 -15.18
N SER A 287 -17.41 -15.20 -15.55
CA SER A 287 -17.77 -13.79 -15.62
C SER A 287 -19.01 -13.49 -14.80
N VAL A 288 -19.05 -12.30 -14.19
CA VAL A 288 -20.22 -11.82 -13.46
C VAL A 288 -20.40 -10.33 -13.71
N ASP A 289 -21.63 -9.90 -13.99
CA ASP A 289 -21.95 -8.50 -14.21
C ASP A 289 -22.48 -7.89 -12.90
N ILE A 290 -21.86 -6.80 -12.45
CA ILE A 290 -22.31 -6.00 -11.31
C ILE A 290 -22.86 -4.70 -11.87
N SER A 291 -24.16 -4.51 -11.76
CA SER A 291 -24.87 -3.33 -12.25
C SER A 291 -25.21 -2.37 -11.11
N MET A 292 -25.05 -1.08 -11.36
CA MET A 292 -25.32 0.01 -10.42
C MET A 292 -26.36 0.94 -11.02
N TYR A 293 -27.56 0.94 -10.44
CA TYR A 293 -28.69 1.69 -10.95
C TYR A 293 -28.74 3.10 -10.35
N ASN A 294 -28.96 4.11 -11.21
CA ASN A 294 -29.14 5.52 -10.81
C ASN A 294 -28.06 6.05 -9.85
N LEU A 295 -26.79 5.74 -10.13
CA LEU A 295 -25.64 6.29 -9.41
C LEU A 295 -25.60 7.81 -9.57
N THR A 296 -25.49 8.55 -8.47
CA THR A 296 -25.29 10.01 -8.52
C THR A 296 -24.07 10.37 -7.70
N CYS A 297 -23.09 11.00 -8.34
CA CYS A 297 -21.90 11.51 -7.67
C CYS A 297 -21.85 13.04 -7.73
N GLY A 298 -21.21 13.66 -6.74
CA GLY A 298 -20.88 15.09 -6.78
C GLY A 298 -19.95 15.45 -7.95
N THR A 299 -19.74 16.74 -8.19
CA THR A 299 -18.92 17.26 -9.29
C THR A 299 -17.49 16.71 -9.29
N ASP A 300 -16.99 16.35 -8.11
CA ASP A 300 -15.61 15.92 -7.91
C ASP A 300 -15.48 14.38 -8.04
N GLY A 301 -16.59 13.68 -8.24
CA GLY A 301 -16.63 12.22 -8.46
C GLY A 301 -16.43 11.36 -7.20
N PHE A 302 -16.21 11.99 -6.04
CA PHE A 302 -15.94 11.32 -4.76
C PHE A 302 -17.21 11.01 -3.96
N TYR A 303 -18.12 11.96 -3.79
CA TYR A 303 -19.33 11.73 -2.99
C TYR A 303 -20.42 11.08 -3.85
N CYS A 304 -20.49 9.76 -3.82
CA CYS A 304 -21.43 8.97 -4.61
C CYS A 304 -22.56 8.41 -3.74
N SER A 305 -23.77 8.36 -4.29
CA SER A 305 -24.92 7.72 -3.65
C SER A 305 -25.70 6.85 -4.61
N LEU A 306 -26.29 5.79 -4.06
CA LEU A 306 -27.09 4.80 -4.76
C LEU A 306 -28.49 4.68 -4.13
N PRO A 307 -29.50 4.22 -4.87
CA PRO A 307 -30.79 3.84 -4.30
C PRO A 307 -30.65 2.72 -3.28
N CYS A 308 -31.46 2.77 -2.21
CA CYS A 308 -31.46 1.76 -1.16
C CYS A 308 -32.00 0.39 -1.59
N THR A 309 -32.94 0.39 -2.54
CA THR A 309 -33.51 -0.80 -3.14
C THR A 309 -33.08 -0.87 -4.59
N ASN A 310 -32.62 -2.04 -5.03
CA ASN A 310 -32.17 -2.29 -6.41
C ASN A 310 -31.06 -1.35 -6.90
N GLY A 311 -30.29 -0.75 -5.97
CA GLY A 311 -29.18 0.13 -6.31
C GLY A 311 -27.97 -0.63 -6.87
N ILE A 312 -27.75 -1.85 -6.39
CA ILE A 312 -26.70 -2.76 -6.87
C ILE A 312 -27.37 -4.10 -7.18
N GLU A 313 -27.20 -4.60 -8.40
CA GLU A 313 -27.71 -5.90 -8.83
C GLU A 313 -26.61 -6.70 -9.53
N LEU A 314 -26.38 -7.92 -9.05
CA LEU A 314 -25.60 -8.93 -9.75
C LEU A 314 -26.46 -9.59 -10.83
N LEU A 315 -25.94 -9.60 -12.05
CA LEU A 315 -26.55 -10.16 -13.24
C LEU A 315 -25.57 -11.09 -13.94
N ASN A 316 -26.09 -11.97 -14.81
CA ASN A 316 -25.30 -12.74 -15.78
C ASN A 316 -24.08 -13.48 -15.20
N LEU A 317 -24.27 -14.26 -14.13
CA LEU A 317 -23.24 -15.20 -13.66
C LEU A 317 -22.99 -16.27 -14.74
N ARG A 318 -21.80 -16.29 -15.32
CA ARG A 318 -21.46 -17.18 -16.43
C ARG A 318 -20.15 -17.88 -16.22
N LEU A 319 -20.07 -19.08 -16.79
CA LEU A 319 -18.92 -19.96 -16.74
C LEU A 319 -18.63 -20.39 -18.18
N TYR A 320 -17.35 -20.48 -18.53
CA TYR A 320 -16.89 -20.86 -19.87
C TYR A 320 -15.72 -21.84 -19.76
N GLY A 321 -15.75 -22.89 -20.58
CA GLY A 321 -14.67 -23.87 -20.71
C GLY A 321 -14.86 -25.13 -19.88
N LEU A 322 -15.97 -25.26 -19.15
CA LEU A 322 -16.35 -26.48 -18.43
C LEU A 322 -17.58 -27.19 -19.05
N ASN A 323 -18.04 -26.71 -20.21
CA ASN A 323 -19.07 -27.30 -21.08
C ASN A 323 -20.42 -27.54 -20.38
N GLU A 324 -20.60 -28.69 -19.75
CA GLU A 324 -21.87 -29.02 -19.08
C GLU A 324 -22.09 -28.20 -17.82
N TRP A 325 -21.02 -27.99 -17.07
CA TRP A 325 -21.04 -27.11 -15.91
C TRP A 325 -21.31 -25.67 -16.34
N ASP A 326 -20.90 -25.27 -17.54
CA ASP A 326 -21.26 -23.95 -18.08
C ASP A 326 -22.79 -23.84 -18.21
N ARG A 327 -23.46 -24.87 -18.72
CA ARG A 327 -24.93 -24.90 -18.86
C ARG A 327 -25.64 -24.93 -17.52
N LEU A 328 -25.23 -25.83 -16.63
CA LEU A 328 -25.83 -25.97 -15.29
C LEU A 328 -25.68 -24.71 -14.46
N VAL A 329 -24.49 -24.10 -14.53
CA VAL A 329 -24.23 -22.86 -13.82
C VAL A 329 -25.00 -21.70 -14.45
N VAL A 330 -25.03 -21.56 -15.77
CA VAL A 330 -25.72 -20.42 -16.40
C VAL A 330 -27.24 -20.51 -16.29
N ASN A 331 -27.82 -21.70 -16.44
CA ASN A 331 -29.28 -21.84 -16.52
C ASN A 331 -29.95 -22.00 -15.15
N TYR A 332 -29.30 -22.68 -14.21
CA TYR A 332 -29.93 -23.10 -12.95
C TYR A 332 -29.26 -22.49 -11.74
N ILE A 333 -27.96 -22.69 -11.57
CA ILE A 333 -27.25 -22.24 -10.34
C ILE A 333 -27.10 -20.71 -10.34
N GLY A 334 -26.80 -20.11 -11.48
CA GLY A 334 -26.52 -18.69 -11.65
C GLY A 334 -27.68 -17.82 -11.22
N PRO A 335 -28.89 -17.96 -11.79
CA PRO A 335 -30.07 -17.19 -11.39
C PRO A 335 -30.42 -17.36 -9.92
N PHE A 336 -30.32 -18.58 -9.40
CA PHE A 336 -30.56 -18.86 -7.98
C PHE A 336 -29.55 -18.13 -7.08
N VAL A 337 -28.26 -18.17 -7.43
CA VAL A 337 -27.19 -17.51 -6.68
C VAL A 337 -27.28 -15.99 -6.78
N THR A 338 -27.51 -15.42 -7.97
CA THR A 338 -27.62 -13.97 -8.15
C THR A 338 -28.83 -13.41 -7.41
N GLN A 339 -29.98 -14.06 -7.48
CA GLN A 339 -31.17 -13.67 -6.71
C GLN A 339 -30.87 -13.62 -5.21
N ARG A 340 -30.23 -14.66 -4.67
CA ARG A 340 -29.91 -14.72 -3.24
C ARG A 340 -28.90 -13.67 -2.80
N ILE A 341 -27.88 -13.40 -3.61
CA ILE A 341 -26.90 -12.35 -3.30
C ILE A 341 -27.54 -10.96 -3.41
N ASN A 342 -28.45 -10.74 -4.35
CA ASN A 342 -29.17 -9.46 -4.48
C ASN A 342 -30.08 -9.21 -3.25
N GLU A 343 -30.77 -10.23 -2.75
CA GLU A 343 -31.51 -10.15 -1.48
C GLU A 343 -30.58 -9.81 -0.31
N LEU A 344 -29.42 -10.46 -0.24
CA LEU A 344 -28.41 -10.15 0.78
C LEU A 344 -27.91 -8.70 0.68
N PHE A 345 -27.54 -8.22 -0.51
CA PHE A 345 -27.10 -6.83 -0.68
C PHE A 345 -28.17 -5.83 -0.27
N SER A 346 -29.43 -6.08 -0.64
CA SER A 346 -30.54 -5.22 -0.20
C SER A 346 -30.63 -5.19 1.34
N SER A 347 -30.53 -6.34 2.00
CA SER A 347 -30.56 -6.43 3.48
C SER A 347 -29.37 -5.73 4.15
N MET A 348 -28.21 -5.71 3.49
CA MET A 348 -26.98 -5.06 4.00
C MET A 348 -27.03 -3.54 3.86
N ILE A 349 -27.67 -3.02 2.81
CA ILE A 349 -27.70 -1.59 2.50
C ILE A 349 -28.79 -0.87 3.31
N ILE A 350 -29.95 -1.51 3.53
CA ILE A 350 -31.11 -0.93 4.23
C ILE A 350 -30.75 -0.23 5.56
N PRO A 351 -29.91 -0.79 6.46
CA PRO A 351 -29.55 -0.16 7.72
C PRO A 351 -28.78 1.17 7.58
N PHE A 352 -28.06 1.36 6.47
CA PHE A 352 -27.22 2.54 6.21
C PHE A 352 -27.91 3.57 5.31
N CYS A 353 -29.20 3.36 5.02
CA CYS A 353 -29.97 4.25 4.18
C CYS A 353 -30.40 5.52 4.90
N ASN A 354 -30.22 6.66 4.25
CA ASN A 354 -30.76 7.91 4.75
C ASN A 354 -32.30 7.88 4.63
N THR A 355 -32.99 8.09 5.76
CA THR A 355 -34.45 7.99 5.86
C THR A 355 -35.19 9.10 5.11
N THR A 356 -34.51 10.20 4.75
CA THR A 356 -35.13 11.32 4.01
C THR A 356 -35.12 11.14 2.50
N ASP A 357 -34.04 10.60 1.94
CA ASP A 357 -33.83 10.55 0.48
C ASP A 357 -33.91 9.12 -0.09
N ASN A 358 -34.05 8.08 0.74
CA ASN A 358 -33.99 6.66 0.34
C ASN A 358 -32.75 6.34 -0.51
N ARG A 359 -31.63 7.02 -0.20
CA ARG A 359 -30.34 6.80 -0.84
C ARG A 359 -29.31 6.38 0.20
N PHE A 360 -28.50 5.42 -0.20
CA PHE A 360 -27.29 5.00 0.49
C PHE A 360 -26.13 5.87 -0.02
N GLN A 361 -25.52 6.63 0.87
CA GLN A 361 -24.27 7.33 0.57
C GLN A 361 -23.13 6.33 0.74
N ILE A 362 -22.29 6.18 -0.28
CA ILE A 362 -21.09 5.36 -0.17
C ILE A 362 -20.12 6.13 0.74
N PRO A 363 -19.84 5.67 1.96
CA PRO A 363 -18.87 6.35 2.81
C PRO A 363 -17.49 6.19 2.17
N ILE A 364 -16.84 7.29 1.84
CA ILE A 364 -15.46 7.26 1.32
C ILE A 364 -14.65 8.24 2.14
N LYS A 365 -13.43 7.82 2.51
CA LYS A 365 -12.44 8.66 3.18
C LYS A 365 -12.15 9.89 2.32
N GLU A 366 -12.40 11.08 2.86
CA GLU A 366 -12.18 12.33 2.14
C GLU A 366 -10.74 12.42 1.61
N SER A 367 -10.61 12.74 0.33
CA SER A 367 -9.31 12.98 -0.28
C SER A 367 -8.69 14.23 0.33
N PRO A 368 -7.46 14.18 0.86
CA PRO A 368 -6.86 15.34 1.50
C PRO A 368 -6.45 16.40 0.48
N ASP A 369 -6.58 17.67 0.87
CA ASP A 369 -6.28 18.83 0.02
C ASP A 369 -4.80 18.91 -0.36
N ILE A 370 -4.53 19.15 -1.66
CA ILE A 370 -3.18 19.31 -2.18
C ILE A 370 -2.77 20.78 -2.13
N ILE A 371 -1.97 21.14 -1.13
CA ILE A 371 -1.42 22.49 -0.99
C ILE A 371 -0.13 22.61 -1.82
N SER A 372 -0.25 23.19 -3.02
CA SER A 372 0.87 23.40 -3.94
C SER A 372 1.57 24.76 -3.76
N VAL A 373 0.89 25.73 -3.16
CA VAL A 373 1.39 27.08 -2.92
C VAL A 373 1.24 27.41 -1.43
N PRO A 374 2.26 27.97 -0.77
CA PRO A 374 2.15 28.37 0.63
C PRO A 374 1.08 29.45 0.84
N PRO A 375 0.50 29.54 2.04
CA PRO A 375 -0.49 30.56 2.35
C PRO A 375 0.07 31.98 2.21
N THR A 376 -0.73 32.89 1.65
CA THR A 376 -0.34 34.29 1.40
C THR A 376 0.13 35.01 2.68
N GLY A 377 -0.47 34.66 3.82
CA GLY A 377 -0.09 35.17 5.14
C GLY A 377 1.33 34.80 5.61
N VAL A 378 1.98 33.81 4.99
CA VAL A 378 3.37 33.43 5.29
C VAL A 378 4.32 34.01 4.24
N ILE A 379 3.99 33.90 2.94
CA ILE A 379 4.89 34.33 1.86
C ILE A 379 5.20 35.82 1.92
N VAL A 380 4.17 36.66 2.01
CA VAL A 380 4.33 38.13 1.97
C VAL A 380 5.27 38.63 3.07
N PRO A 381 5.07 38.29 4.36
CA PRO A 381 6.00 38.74 5.39
C PRO A 381 7.40 38.14 5.23
N SER A 382 7.54 36.88 4.81
CA SER A 382 8.86 36.26 4.61
C SER A 382 9.67 36.97 3.51
N VAL A 383 9.03 37.37 2.42
CA VAL A 383 9.68 38.13 1.33
C VAL A 383 10.08 39.53 1.81
N LEU A 384 9.21 40.23 2.53
CA LEU A 384 9.51 41.55 3.11
C LEU A 384 10.70 41.50 4.08
N VAL A 385 10.73 40.50 4.96
CA VAL A 385 11.86 40.26 5.88
C VAL A 385 13.13 39.94 5.09
N GLY A 386 13.03 39.14 4.03
CA GLY A 386 14.15 38.85 3.12
C GLY A 386 14.76 40.12 2.52
N PHE A 387 13.94 41.03 1.99
CA PHE A 387 14.42 42.32 1.49
C PHE A 387 15.08 43.14 2.60
N ALA A 388 14.44 43.24 3.77
CA ALA A 388 15.00 43.97 4.91
C ALA A 388 16.38 43.42 5.34
N LEU A 389 16.59 42.11 5.30
CA LEU A 389 17.87 41.47 5.60
C LEU A 389 18.94 41.79 4.55
N VAL A 390 18.61 41.81 3.26
CA VAL A 390 19.56 42.19 2.19
C VAL A 390 19.94 43.66 2.29
N PHE A 391 18.98 44.57 2.48
CA PHE A 391 19.26 46.00 2.66
C PHE A 391 20.01 46.28 3.98
N GLY A 392 19.62 45.62 5.07
CA GLY A 392 20.28 45.76 6.37
C GLY A 392 21.73 45.26 6.33
N SER A 393 21.98 44.09 5.73
CA SER A 393 23.33 43.52 5.62
C SER A 393 24.24 44.35 4.72
N THR A 394 23.76 44.84 3.57
CA THR A 394 24.55 45.75 2.72
C THR A 394 24.94 47.03 3.44
N PHE A 395 24.02 47.65 4.16
CA PHE A 395 24.31 48.82 4.99
C PHE A 395 25.33 48.51 6.10
N LEU A 396 25.18 47.37 6.79
CA LEU A 396 26.12 46.91 7.81
C LEU A 396 27.53 46.66 7.23
N SER A 397 27.62 46.05 6.05
CA SER A 397 28.89 45.80 5.35
C SER A 397 29.60 47.11 4.98
N ILE A 398 28.87 48.12 4.48
CA ILE A 398 29.43 49.46 4.19
C ILE A 398 29.94 50.11 5.48
N ARG A 399 29.13 50.11 6.55
CA ARG A 399 29.48 50.72 7.83
C ARG A 399 30.71 50.07 8.45
N LYS A 400 30.81 48.74 8.39
CA LYS A 400 31.97 48.00 8.90
C LYS A 400 33.22 48.21 8.08
N HIS A 401 33.11 48.19 6.75
CA HIS A 401 34.25 48.45 5.88
C HIS A 401 34.88 49.83 6.15
N ARG A 402 34.05 50.85 6.45
CA ARG A 402 34.53 52.18 6.85
C ARG A 402 35.20 52.21 8.24
N LYS A 403 34.73 51.40 9.19
CA LYS A 403 35.26 51.39 10.57
C LYS A 403 36.50 50.50 10.73
N SER A 404 36.57 49.40 10.01
CA SER A 404 37.61 48.38 10.16
C SER A 404 37.90 47.76 8.78
N PRO A 405 38.81 48.36 7.99
CA PRO A 405 39.14 47.85 6.67
C PRO A 405 39.86 46.50 6.78
N VAL A 406 39.51 45.58 5.87
CA VAL A 406 40.13 44.26 5.75
C VAL A 406 41.21 44.32 4.67
N TYR A 407 42.35 43.70 4.93
CA TYR A 407 43.53 43.74 4.05
C TYR A 407 43.68 42.44 3.26
N LEU A 408 44.21 42.54 2.04
CA LEU A 408 44.69 41.42 1.23
C LEU A 408 46.01 40.86 1.81
N LEU A 409 46.41 39.66 1.36
CA LEU A 409 47.72 39.08 1.69
C LEU A 409 48.89 40.00 1.31
N ASP A 410 48.72 40.79 0.24
CA ASP A 410 49.72 41.75 -0.26
C ASP A 410 49.74 43.07 0.55
N GLY A 411 48.94 43.17 1.63
CA GLY A 411 48.84 44.36 2.48
C GLY A 411 47.93 45.47 1.96
N SER A 412 47.45 45.38 0.71
CA SER A 412 46.50 46.36 0.15
C SER A 412 45.10 46.25 0.75
N ILE A 413 44.36 47.35 0.86
CA ILE A 413 42.96 47.36 1.31
C ILE A 413 42.07 46.68 0.27
N ILE A 414 41.15 45.81 0.70
CA ILE A 414 40.18 45.15 -0.21
C ILE A 414 39.28 46.20 -0.86
N PRO A 415 39.06 46.16 -2.19
CA PRO A 415 38.15 47.09 -2.84
C PRO A 415 36.70 46.89 -2.37
N LEU A 416 35.99 48.01 -2.15
CA LEU A 416 34.61 48.01 -1.64
C LEU A 416 33.65 47.18 -2.50
N TRP A 417 33.82 47.17 -3.83
CA TRP A 417 32.96 46.40 -4.72
C TRP A 417 33.04 44.88 -4.44
N ARG A 418 34.23 44.36 -4.12
CA ARG A 418 34.43 42.94 -3.79
C ARG A 418 33.78 42.58 -2.46
N VAL A 419 33.89 43.47 -1.47
CA VAL A 419 33.21 43.34 -0.16
C VAL A 419 31.69 43.24 -0.36
N LEU A 420 31.13 44.18 -1.13
CA LEU A 420 29.71 44.22 -1.38
C LEU A 420 29.24 43.00 -2.18
N LEU A 421 29.98 42.59 -3.21
CA LEU A 421 29.62 41.42 -4.01
C LEU A 421 29.65 40.13 -3.19
N GLU A 422 30.72 39.88 -2.43
CA GLU A 422 30.83 38.65 -1.62
C GLU A 422 29.76 38.58 -0.51
N ASP A 423 29.46 39.70 0.16
CA ASP A 423 28.48 39.77 1.25
C ASP A 423 27.03 39.74 0.70
N THR A 424 26.74 40.42 -0.41
CA THR A 424 25.42 40.39 -1.08
C THR A 424 25.10 39.02 -1.64
N LEU A 425 26.08 38.36 -2.27
CA LEU A 425 25.90 37.00 -2.78
C LEU A 425 25.63 36.01 -1.64
N LEU A 426 26.37 36.12 -0.52
CA LEU A 426 26.16 35.26 0.63
C LEU A 426 24.76 35.45 1.25
N ILE A 427 24.33 36.70 1.51
CA ILE A 427 23.01 36.95 2.09
C ILE A 427 21.89 36.58 1.12
N LEU A 428 22.07 36.79 -0.19
CA LEU A 428 21.10 36.38 -1.19
C LEU A 428 20.91 34.86 -1.18
N MET A 429 21.99 34.08 -1.14
CA MET A 429 21.90 32.62 -1.00
C MET A 429 21.18 32.21 0.30
N ILE A 430 21.46 32.89 1.42
CA ILE A 430 20.78 32.62 2.70
C ILE A 430 19.27 32.91 2.61
N VAL A 431 18.87 34.06 2.05
CA VAL A 431 17.47 34.46 1.94
C VAL A 431 16.71 33.55 0.96
N VAL A 432 17.27 33.27 -0.22
CA VAL A 432 16.67 32.35 -1.19
C VAL A 432 16.46 30.98 -0.56
N ASN A 433 17.46 30.48 0.18
CA ASN A 433 17.36 29.18 0.82
C ASN A 433 16.32 29.15 1.95
N ALA A 434 16.26 30.20 2.78
CA ALA A 434 15.23 30.33 3.82
C ALA A 434 13.81 30.37 3.22
N LEU A 435 13.61 31.12 2.13
CA LEU A 435 12.34 31.16 1.41
C LEU A 435 11.98 29.81 0.79
N ALA A 436 12.96 29.08 0.23
CA ALA A 436 12.74 27.76 -0.33
C ALA A 436 12.33 26.74 0.75
N PHE A 437 12.95 26.76 1.93
CA PHE A 437 12.53 25.92 3.07
C PHE A 437 11.14 26.29 3.60
N ILE A 438 10.80 27.58 3.68
CA ILE A 438 9.45 28.02 4.06
C ILE A 438 8.44 27.51 3.03
N TRP A 439 8.75 27.62 1.74
CA TRP A 439 7.92 27.13 0.67
C TRP A 439 7.68 25.62 0.78
N SER A 440 8.75 24.83 0.93
CA SER A 440 8.63 23.38 1.01
C SER A 440 7.90 22.91 2.27
N ASN A 441 8.13 23.56 3.42
CA ASN A 441 7.52 23.16 4.69
C ASN A 441 6.01 23.46 4.73
N CYS A 442 5.55 24.42 3.95
CA CYS A 442 4.13 24.80 3.84
C CYS A 442 3.39 24.10 2.69
N THR A 443 4.06 23.28 1.88
CA THR A 443 3.46 22.60 0.72
C THR A 443 3.49 21.08 0.89
N THR A 444 2.64 20.38 0.14
CA THR A 444 2.60 18.91 0.15
C THR A 444 3.82 18.34 -0.59
N ALA A 445 4.54 17.43 0.05
CA ALA A 445 5.75 16.79 -0.46
C ALA A 445 5.44 15.53 -1.29
N ALA A 446 4.54 14.67 -0.82
CA ALA A 446 4.16 13.44 -1.50
C ALA A 446 2.68 13.11 -1.29
N ARG A 447 2.11 12.29 -2.16
CA ARG A 447 0.76 11.73 -2.01
C ARG A 447 0.73 10.24 -2.36
N ILE A 448 -0.12 9.49 -1.69
CA ILE A 448 -0.43 8.10 -2.04
C ILE A 448 -1.68 8.11 -2.90
N VAL A 449 -1.59 7.51 -4.08
CA VAL A 449 -2.68 7.41 -5.04
C VAL A 449 -3.02 5.94 -5.25
N ALA A 450 -4.28 5.58 -5.02
CA ALA A 450 -4.82 4.26 -5.32
C ALA A 450 -5.45 4.25 -6.71
N GLY A 451 -5.11 3.24 -7.51
CA GLY A 451 -5.63 3.07 -8.88
C GLY A 451 -5.37 4.27 -9.79
N ASP A 452 -4.27 4.99 -9.57
CA ASP A 452 -3.86 6.21 -10.28
C ASP A 452 -4.77 7.45 -10.18
N GLU A 453 -5.95 7.32 -9.58
CA GLU A 453 -6.99 8.37 -9.54
C GLU A 453 -7.26 8.87 -8.11
N VAL A 454 -7.40 7.96 -7.13
CA VAL A 454 -7.88 8.30 -5.78
C VAL A 454 -6.73 8.60 -4.84
N THR A 455 -6.62 9.84 -4.37
CA THR A 455 -5.61 10.22 -3.38
C THR A 455 -6.04 9.76 -1.98
N LEU A 456 -5.33 8.77 -1.43
CA LEU A 456 -5.62 8.24 -0.09
C LEU A 456 -5.00 9.11 1.01
N LEU A 457 -3.80 9.64 0.77
CA LEU A 457 -3.03 10.40 1.75
C LEU A 457 -2.16 11.45 1.08
N SER A 458 -1.97 12.58 1.75
CA SER A 458 -0.96 13.58 1.44
C SER A 458 0.01 13.71 2.61
N PHE A 459 1.27 13.98 2.30
CA PHE A 459 2.32 14.18 3.30
C PHE A 459 2.94 15.54 3.10
N SER A 460 2.82 16.42 4.10
CA SER A 460 3.69 17.58 4.30
C SER A 460 4.67 17.32 5.46
N LEU A 461 5.76 18.07 5.57
CA LEU A 461 6.72 17.91 6.67
C LEU A 461 6.04 18.07 8.05
N MET A 462 5.21 19.11 8.19
CA MET A 462 4.51 19.41 9.43
C MET A 462 3.48 18.33 9.79
N GLU A 463 2.67 17.92 8.82
CA GLU A 463 1.66 16.88 9.00
C GLU A 463 2.30 15.52 9.28
N THR A 464 3.38 15.18 8.57
CA THR A 464 4.14 13.94 8.79
C THR A 464 4.69 13.89 10.22
N SER A 465 5.30 14.98 10.70
CA SER A 465 5.82 15.01 12.08
C SER A 465 4.70 14.86 13.13
N THR A 466 3.54 15.47 12.89
CA THR A 466 2.37 15.40 13.78
C THR A 466 1.76 14.01 13.78
N ASN A 467 1.60 13.41 12.60
CA ASN A 467 1.04 12.07 12.43
C ASN A 467 1.98 11.01 13.01
N LEU A 468 3.29 11.14 12.82
CA LEU A 468 4.29 10.27 13.45
C LEU A 468 4.30 10.38 14.97
N TYR A 469 4.13 11.59 15.50
CA TYR A 469 4.03 11.80 16.94
C TYR A 469 2.78 11.12 17.53
N LYS A 470 1.63 11.25 16.85
CA LYS A 470 0.36 10.60 17.21
C LYS A 470 0.42 9.08 17.07
N ALA A 471 1.12 8.56 16.05
CA ALA A 471 1.35 7.13 15.82
C ALA A 471 2.33 6.48 16.83
N GLY A 472 2.74 7.20 17.89
CA GLY A 472 3.60 6.65 18.93
C GLY A 472 5.09 6.57 18.58
N LEU A 473 5.52 7.15 17.45
CA LEU A 473 6.91 7.23 16.98
C LEU A 473 7.58 8.54 17.43
N ARG A 474 7.40 8.90 18.71
CA ARG A 474 7.86 10.17 19.29
C ARG A 474 9.34 10.51 19.03
N PRO A 475 10.32 9.62 19.26
CA PRO A 475 11.73 9.99 19.09
C PRO A 475 12.07 10.32 17.63
N PHE A 476 11.47 9.62 16.69
CA PHE A 476 11.70 9.84 15.27
C PHE A 476 10.99 11.12 14.77
N ALA A 477 9.75 11.36 15.20
CA ALA A 477 9.04 12.61 14.90
C ALA A 477 9.84 13.84 15.34
N VAL A 478 10.43 13.79 16.55
CA VAL A 478 11.32 14.86 17.05
C VAL A 478 12.58 14.97 16.20
N LEU A 479 13.19 13.85 15.82
CA LEU A 479 14.42 13.84 15.03
C LEU A 479 14.22 14.48 13.65
N VAL A 480 13.15 14.08 12.93
CA VAL A 480 12.79 14.68 11.62
C VAL A 480 12.47 16.16 11.77
N PHE A 481 11.65 16.54 12.76
CA PHE A 481 11.32 17.94 13.00
C PHE A 481 12.55 18.80 13.31
N VAL A 482 13.47 18.29 14.13
CA VAL A 482 14.69 19.02 14.51
C VAL A 482 15.65 19.12 13.33
N PHE A 483 15.99 18.03 12.64
CA PHE A 483 17.04 18.04 11.60
C PHE A 483 16.58 18.58 10.24
N SER A 484 15.29 18.49 9.92
CA SER A 484 14.73 18.93 8.64
C SER A 484 13.88 20.19 8.76
N GLY A 485 13.27 20.42 9.92
CA GLY A 485 12.52 21.64 10.22
C GLY A 485 13.42 22.74 10.79
N LEU A 486 13.98 22.54 11.99
CA LEU A 486 14.64 23.62 12.76
C LEU A 486 16.10 23.85 12.36
N TYR A 487 16.86 22.77 12.17
CA TYR A 487 18.31 22.79 11.97
C TYR A 487 18.75 23.59 10.73
N PRO A 488 18.08 23.51 9.56
CA PRO A 488 18.47 24.31 8.40
C PRO A 488 18.44 25.81 8.68
N TYR A 489 17.44 26.31 9.41
CA TYR A 489 17.36 27.71 9.81
C TYR A 489 18.44 28.10 10.83
N LEU A 490 18.72 27.23 11.80
CA LEU A 490 19.83 27.44 12.75
C LEU A 490 21.19 27.52 12.04
N LYS A 491 21.41 26.68 11.03
CA LYS A 491 22.60 26.71 10.19
C LYS A 491 22.71 28.03 9.43
N LEU A 492 21.65 28.46 8.74
CA LEU A 492 21.61 29.73 8.01
C LEU A 492 21.84 30.94 8.91
N PHE A 493 21.19 30.97 10.08
CA PHE A 493 21.38 32.02 11.07
C PHE A 493 22.81 32.07 11.61
N THR A 494 23.42 30.92 11.85
CA THR A 494 24.81 30.86 12.34
C THR A 494 25.79 31.29 11.27
N ILE A 495 25.58 30.90 10.00
CA ILE A 495 26.39 31.38 8.87
C ILE A 495 26.30 32.90 8.80
N MET A 496 25.09 33.48 8.81
CA MET A 496 24.88 34.93 8.79
C MET A 496 25.60 35.64 9.95
N THR A 497 25.46 35.12 11.17
CA THR A 497 26.03 35.74 12.37
C THR A 497 27.57 35.63 12.40
N CYS A 498 28.15 34.46 12.13
CA CYS A 498 29.59 34.27 12.18
C CYS A 498 30.33 35.00 11.05
N THR A 499 29.74 35.11 9.85
CA THR A 499 30.36 35.77 8.70
C THR A 499 30.08 37.28 8.68
N LEU A 500 28.82 37.70 8.56
CA LEU A 500 28.45 39.10 8.37
C LEU A 500 28.52 39.91 9.67
N VAL A 501 28.13 39.33 10.82
CA VAL A 501 28.10 40.04 12.10
C VAL A 501 29.42 39.93 12.87
N LEU A 502 30.06 38.77 12.93
CA LEU A 502 31.28 38.57 13.71
C LEU A 502 32.56 38.62 12.87
N GLN A 503 32.49 38.47 11.54
CA GLN A 503 33.65 38.39 10.64
C GLN A 503 34.71 37.35 11.09
N LYS A 504 34.25 36.21 11.63
CA LYS A 504 35.09 35.10 12.11
C LYS A 504 34.85 33.84 11.27
N PRO A 505 35.36 33.80 10.02
CA PRO A 505 35.14 32.67 9.10
C PRO A 505 35.78 31.36 9.60
N GLU A 506 36.86 31.45 10.38
CA GLU A 506 37.58 30.28 10.91
C GLU A 506 37.04 29.76 12.25
N SER A 507 35.86 30.23 12.69
CA SER A 507 35.27 29.76 13.95
C SER A 507 34.96 28.25 13.93
N MET A 508 35.27 27.56 15.03
CA MET A 508 35.02 26.12 15.18
C MET A 508 33.51 25.82 15.07
N ILE A 509 32.66 26.69 15.61
CA ILE A 509 31.20 26.56 15.56
C ILE A 509 30.71 26.48 14.10
N LEU A 510 31.20 27.37 13.23
CA LEU A 510 30.80 27.39 11.82
C LEU A 510 31.23 26.12 11.08
N LYS A 511 32.45 25.60 11.36
CA LYS A 511 32.94 24.35 10.76
C LYS A 511 32.15 23.12 11.21
N VAL A 512 31.80 23.05 12.50
CA VAL A 512 31.00 21.94 13.05
C VAL A 512 29.58 21.97 12.47
N ILE A 513 28.92 23.13 12.50
CA ILE A 513 27.56 23.27 11.94
C ILE A 513 27.53 22.98 10.45
N ASP A 514 28.56 23.38 9.69
CA ASP A 514 28.61 23.08 8.27
C ASP A 514 28.69 21.56 8.02
N TYR A 515 29.55 20.87 8.77
CA TYR A 515 29.73 19.42 8.68
C TYR A 515 28.48 18.63 9.07
N PHE A 516 27.79 19.00 10.14
CA PHE A 516 26.52 18.38 10.55
C PHE A 516 25.37 18.70 9.57
N GLY A 517 25.54 19.66 8.66
CA GLY A 517 24.57 20.01 7.62
C GLY A 517 24.14 18.86 6.72
N LYS A 518 24.94 17.81 6.57
CA LYS A 518 24.56 16.60 5.82
C LYS A 518 23.36 15.86 6.42
N LEU A 519 23.09 16.02 7.72
CA LEU A 519 21.94 15.39 8.38
C LEU A 519 20.60 15.97 7.92
N SER A 520 20.59 17.14 7.27
CA SER A 520 19.37 17.69 6.67
C SER A 520 18.83 16.86 5.51
N PHE A 521 19.61 15.94 4.93
CA PHE A 521 19.11 14.96 3.94
C PHE A 521 18.27 13.83 4.56
N LEU A 522 18.19 13.73 5.89
CA LEU A 522 17.53 12.63 6.58
C LEU A 522 16.06 12.46 6.15
N ASP A 523 15.30 13.56 6.04
CA ASP A 523 13.89 13.49 5.63
C ASP A 523 13.74 13.10 4.15
N SER A 524 14.64 13.58 3.29
CA SER A 524 14.67 13.14 1.88
C SER A 524 14.91 11.64 1.74
N TYR A 525 15.81 11.08 2.55
CA TYR A 525 16.05 9.63 2.55
C TYR A 525 14.95 8.85 3.26
N ALA A 526 14.36 9.39 4.33
CA ALA A 526 13.23 8.77 4.99
C ALA A 526 12.03 8.64 4.05
N MET A 527 11.77 9.67 3.24
CA MET A 527 10.71 9.62 2.23
C MET A 527 10.99 8.59 1.14
N VAL A 528 12.24 8.44 0.67
CA VAL A 528 12.63 7.38 -0.29
C VAL A 528 12.38 5.98 0.26
N VAL A 529 12.81 5.73 1.51
CA VAL A 529 12.60 4.44 2.17
C VAL A 529 11.09 4.20 2.35
N MET A 530 10.35 5.18 2.86
CA MET A 530 8.91 5.07 3.07
C MET A 530 8.12 4.89 1.76
N SER A 531 8.45 5.63 0.70
CA SER A 531 7.74 5.55 -0.58
C SER A 531 7.90 4.16 -1.21
N SER A 532 9.11 3.62 -1.16
CA SER A 532 9.40 2.29 -1.70
C SER A 532 8.72 1.16 -0.90
N GLY A 533 8.52 1.34 0.41
CA GLY A 533 7.82 0.38 1.27
C GLY A 533 6.29 0.44 1.19
N LEU A 534 5.72 1.55 0.71
CA LEU A 534 4.27 1.74 0.56
C LEU A 534 3.76 1.49 -0.86
N GLN A 535 4.66 1.40 -1.85
CA GLN A 535 4.29 1.13 -3.24
C GLN A 535 3.88 -0.33 -3.42
N MET A 536 2.64 -0.52 -3.85
CA MET A 536 2.13 -1.77 -4.40
C MET A 536 1.87 -1.56 -5.88
N GLU A 537 2.69 -2.18 -6.72
CA GLU A 537 2.57 -2.05 -8.18
C GLU A 537 1.13 -2.33 -8.61
N GLY A 538 0.52 -1.36 -9.28
CA GLY A 538 -0.83 -1.49 -9.83
C GLY A 538 -1.99 -1.13 -8.88
N ILE A 539 -1.75 -1.08 -7.57
CA ILE A 539 -2.80 -0.86 -6.56
C ILE A 539 -2.65 0.51 -5.90
N ALA A 540 -1.47 0.80 -5.35
CA ALA A 540 -1.19 2.00 -4.59
C ALA A 540 0.22 2.53 -4.90
N ASP A 541 0.28 3.71 -5.49
CA ASP A 541 1.52 4.35 -5.91
C ASP A 541 1.77 5.66 -5.14
N VAL A 542 3.02 5.84 -4.72
CA VAL A 542 3.46 7.07 -4.06
C VAL A 542 3.98 8.04 -5.12
N LYS A 543 3.27 9.16 -5.32
CA LYS A 543 3.65 10.23 -6.26
C LYS A 543 4.31 11.39 -5.50
N ILE A 544 5.54 11.69 -5.84
CA ILE A 544 6.33 12.81 -5.28
C ILE A 544 5.98 14.10 -6.03
N ILE A 545 5.68 15.18 -5.31
CA ILE A 545 5.19 16.45 -5.86
C ILE A 545 6.28 17.54 -5.74
N ALA A 546 6.07 18.69 -6.39
CA ALA A 546 6.94 19.87 -6.40
C ALA A 546 7.48 20.29 -5.02
N GLY A 547 6.66 20.23 -3.96
CA GLY A 547 7.08 20.64 -2.61
C GLY A 547 8.32 19.90 -2.11
N PHE A 548 8.43 18.60 -2.43
CA PHE A 548 9.59 17.80 -2.09
C PHE A 548 10.84 18.20 -2.89
N TYR A 549 10.70 18.43 -4.19
CA TYR A 549 11.85 18.82 -5.03
C TYR A 549 12.41 20.19 -4.60
N VAL A 550 11.54 21.11 -4.18
CA VAL A 550 11.95 22.38 -3.57
C VAL A 550 12.72 22.14 -2.26
N PHE A 551 12.26 21.23 -1.39
CA PHE A 551 12.97 20.85 -0.17
C PHE A 551 14.37 20.27 -0.46
N LEU A 552 14.46 19.34 -1.41
CA LEU A 552 15.71 18.71 -1.81
C LEU A 552 16.69 19.74 -2.38
N ALA A 553 16.21 20.63 -3.25
CA ALA A 553 17.00 21.71 -3.82
C ALA A 553 17.47 22.72 -2.76
N ALA A 554 16.61 23.10 -1.82
CA ALA A 554 16.96 23.94 -0.68
C ALA A 554 18.05 23.28 0.19
N THR A 555 17.94 21.98 0.44
CA THR A 555 18.94 21.22 1.21
C THR A 555 20.30 21.21 0.51
N VAL A 556 20.34 20.95 -0.79
CA VAL A 556 21.57 21.02 -1.62
C VAL A 556 22.16 22.44 -1.59
N LEU A 557 21.33 23.47 -1.77
CA LEU A 557 21.74 24.88 -1.71
C LEU A 557 22.25 25.26 -0.31
N CYS A 558 21.71 24.67 0.76
CA CYS A 558 22.16 24.89 2.14
C CYS A 558 23.58 24.38 2.37
N VAL A 559 23.88 23.15 1.90
CA VAL A 559 25.22 22.58 1.96
C VAL A 559 26.20 23.40 1.11
N PHE A 560 25.78 23.83 -0.08
CA PHE A 560 26.58 24.71 -0.92
C PHE A 560 26.88 26.06 -0.24
N THR A 561 25.87 26.70 0.36
CA THR A 561 26.00 27.99 1.05
C THR A 561 26.96 27.89 2.25
N GLY A 562 26.89 26.80 3.00
CA GLY A 562 27.82 26.53 4.11
C GLY A 562 29.26 26.38 3.63
N ASN A 563 29.49 25.57 2.58
CA ASN A 563 30.81 25.41 1.98
C ASN A 563 31.35 26.73 1.40
N TYR A 564 30.49 27.54 0.77
CA TYR A 564 30.87 28.86 0.27
C TYR A 564 31.32 29.78 1.41
N ALA A 565 30.58 29.82 2.52
CA ALA A 565 30.91 30.61 3.70
C ALA A 565 32.24 30.15 4.35
N THR A 566 32.46 28.84 4.48
CA THR A 566 33.63 28.29 5.15
C THR A 566 34.88 28.32 4.28
N THR A 567 34.79 28.16 2.95
CA THR A 567 35.98 28.01 2.08
C THR A 567 36.25 29.18 1.14
N PHE A 568 35.22 29.82 0.57
CA PHE A 568 35.39 30.82 -0.50
C PHE A 568 35.24 32.26 -0.01
N TRP A 569 34.28 32.54 0.88
CA TRP A 569 34.00 33.89 1.39
C TRP A 569 35.23 34.51 2.06
N ARG A 570 35.70 35.68 1.62
CA ARG A 570 36.91 36.34 2.14
C ARG A 570 38.20 35.53 2.02
N ARG A 571 38.31 34.67 1.01
CA ARG A 571 39.57 33.97 0.70
C ARG A 571 40.70 34.97 0.39
N ASN A 572 41.91 34.66 0.86
CA ASN A 572 43.13 35.47 0.70
C ASN A 572 43.08 36.84 1.40
N THR A 573 42.43 36.91 2.57
CA THR A 573 42.30 38.15 3.35
C THR A 573 42.81 37.97 4.78
N SER A 574 43.09 39.09 5.46
CA SER A 574 43.58 39.11 6.84
C SER A 574 42.65 38.40 7.84
N LEU A 575 41.36 38.26 7.53
CA LEU A 575 40.38 37.55 8.38
C LEU A 575 40.59 36.04 8.47
N ARG A 576 41.34 35.45 7.52
CA ARG A 576 41.63 34.00 7.48
C ARG A 576 43.07 33.66 7.86
N MET A 577 43.88 34.66 8.25
CA MET A 577 45.28 34.44 8.58
C MET A 577 45.41 33.87 10.01
N ARG A 578 46.10 32.74 10.15
CA ARG A 578 46.38 32.13 11.47
C ARG A 578 47.50 32.92 12.14
N SER A 579 47.28 33.36 13.39
CA SER A 579 48.18 34.22 14.19
C SER A 579 49.63 33.74 14.33
N ASN A 580 49.97 32.52 13.93
CA ASN A 580 51.33 31.96 14.01
C ASN A 580 52.27 32.38 12.87
N SER A 581 51.83 33.25 11.95
CA SER A 581 52.63 33.73 10.82
C SER A 581 53.01 35.22 10.92
N ILE A 582 53.00 35.78 12.13
CA ILE A 582 53.58 37.09 12.40
C ILE A 582 55.03 36.87 12.85
N PRO A 583 56.07 37.09 12.01
CA PRO A 583 57.36 37.43 12.57
C PRO A 583 57.16 38.75 13.34
N ARG A 584 57.52 38.76 14.63
CA ARG A 584 57.68 39.96 15.46
C ARG A 584 58.64 40.93 14.75
N SER A 585 58.15 41.75 13.84
CA SER A 585 58.87 42.88 13.27
C SER A 585 57.87 43.98 12.90
N MET A 586 56.98 44.28 13.84
CA MET A 586 56.15 45.48 13.77
C MET A 586 55.79 45.93 15.19
N LYS A 587 56.84 46.23 15.96
CA LYS A 587 56.76 47.14 17.10
C LYS A 587 58.13 47.74 17.32
N GLU A 588 58.15 49.07 17.32
CA GLU A 588 59.26 49.98 17.66
C GLU A 588 60.32 50.23 16.59
N VAL A 589 60.08 51.26 15.76
CA VAL A 589 61.11 52.26 15.41
C VAL A 589 60.41 53.64 15.30
N PRO A 590 60.83 54.68 16.04
CA PRO A 590 60.32 56.04 15.90
C PRO A 590 60.94 56.76 14.69
N ASP A 591 60.22 57.78 14.21
CA ASP A 591 60.65 58.72 13.18
C ASP A 591 62.03 59.33 13.47
N GLU A 592 63.02 59.04 12.62
CA GLU A 592 64.14 59.91 12.19
C GLU A 592 65.21 59.06 11.46
N ALA A 593 65.06 58.89 10.14
CA ALA A 593 66.16 58.65 9.18
C ALA A 593 65.59 58.40 7.77
N LEU A 594 64.99 59.44 7.20
CA LEU A 594 64.97 59.59 5.75
C LEU A 594 66.42 59.87 5.33
N LEU A 595 67.10 58.92 4.69
CA LEU A 595 68.05 59.15 3.57
C LEU A 595 68.80 57.86 3.17
N LEU A 596 68.70 57.54 1.88
CA LEU A 596 69.69 56.83 1.03
C LEU A 596 69.96 55.34 1.30
N VAL A 597 69.16 54.43 0.72
CA VAL A 597 69.64 53.16 0.12
C VAL A 597 68.72 52.80 -1.07
N PRO A 598 69.24 52.46 -2.25
CA PRO A 598 68.45 52.32 -3.47
C PRO A 598 67.62 51.03 -3.51
N LEU A 599 66.50 51.10 -4.23
CA LEU A 599 65.68 49.97 -4.67
C LEU A 599 66.56 48.95 -5.42
N THR A 600 66.97 47.88 -4.74
CA THR A 600 67.37 46.62 -5.39
C THR A 600 66.27 45.61 -5.13
N VAL A 601 65.46 45.38 -6.17
CA VAL A 601 64.67 44.17 -6.34
C VAL A 601 65.62 42.99 -6.18
N ASN A 602 65.52 42.28 -5.05
CA ASN A 602 66.16 40.99 -4.89
C ASN A 602 65.04 39.97 -4.70
N GLU A 603 64.78 39.24 -5.78
CA GLU A 603 64.00 38.01 -5.73
C GLU A 603 64.59 37.08 -4.65
N ARG A 604 63.68 36.29 -4.05
CA ARG A 604 63.90 35.10 -3.21
C ARG A 604 64.03 35.32 -1.70
N HIS A 605 62.93 35.00 -1.02
CA HIS A 605 62.94 33.87 -0.09
C HIS A 605 61.65 33.06 -0.30
N ILE A 606 61.65 32.28 -1.38
CA ILE A 606 60.93 31.00 -1.39
C ILE A 606 61.68 30.17 -0.34
N VAL A 607 61.00 29.82 0.76
CA VAL A 607 61.48 28.76 1.64
C VAL A 607 61.37 27.46 0.85
N GLU A 608 62.43 27.16 0.09
CA GLU A 608 62.75 25.80 -0.30
C GLU A 608 62.96 25.01 0.99
N MET A 609 61.98 24.15 1.31
CA MET A 609 62.25 23.00 2.14
C MET A 609 63.37 22.18 1.48
N PRO A 610 64.28 21.57 2.24
CA PRO A 610 65.30 20.71 1.65
C PRO A 610 64.60 19.56 0.93
N ASN A 611 64.72 19.56 -0.40
CA ASN A 611 64.41 18.43 -1.27
C ASN A 611 65.32 17.26 -0.89
N THR A 612 64.86 16.44 0.07
CA THR A 612 65.26 15.04 0.12
C THR A 612 64.26 14.28 -0.74
N PRO A 613 64.70 13.52 -1.77
CA PRO A 613 63.80 12.70 -2.58
C PRO A 613 63.43 11.45 -1.78
N ARG A 614 62.66 11.62 -0.70
CA ARG A 614 62.03 10.52 0.01
C ARG A 614 60.67 10.33 -0.65
N SER A 615 60.53 9.22 -1.37
CA SER A 615 59.49 8.99 -2.37
C SER A 615 58.09 9.42 -1.91
N ASN A 616 57.32 10.07 -2.80
CA ASN A 616 55.89 10.34 -2.62
C ASN A 616 55.02 9.06 -2.62
N PHE A 617 55.65 7.90 -2.85
CA PHE A 617 55.03 6.59 -3.01
C PHE A 617 54.21 6.10 -1.80
N PRO A 618 54.68 6.18 -0.53
CA PRO A 618 53.90 5.71 0.61
C PRO A 618 52.67 6.59 0.83
N SER A 619 52.75 7.91 0.63
CA SER A 619 51.59 8.80 0.79
C SER A 619 50.50 8.57 -0.26
N LEU A 620 50.90 8.26 -1.50
CA LEU A 620 49.98 7.99 -2.59
C LEU A 620 49.38 6.58 -2.47
N PHE A 621 50.19 5.61 -2.05
CA PHE A 621 49.74 4.25 -1.73
C PHE A 621 48.66 4.24 -0.64
N TRP A 622 48.86 4.96 0.48
CA TRP A 622 47.85 5.06 1.55
C TRP A 622 46.56 5.75 1.10
N ARG A 623 46.64 6.74 0.20
CA ARG A 623 45.44 7.38 -0.39
C ARG A 623 44.66 6.44 -1.30
N VAL A 624 45.36 5.71 -2.17
CA VAL A 624 44.74 4.72 -3.05
C VAL A 624 44.11 3.61 -2.21
N LEU A 625 44.79 3.13 -1.17
CA LEU A 625 44.25 2.13 -0.26
C LEU A 625 42.99 2.62 0.48
N ASN A 626 43.00 3.86 0.97
CA ASN A 626 41.82 4.47 1.62
C ASN A 626 40.64 4.61 0.64
N ALA A 627 40.91 5.05 -0.59
CA ALA A 627 39.89 5.16 -1.63
C ALA A 627 39.31 3.79 -2.03
N LEU A 628 40.17 2.77 -2.19
CA LEU A 628 39.75 1.40 -2.48
C LEU A 628 38.93 0.80 -1.34
N PHE A 629 39.32 1.04 -0.08
CA PHE A 629 38.57 0.62 1.09
C PHE A 629 37.16 1.23 1.10
N VAL A 630 37.07 2.55 0.93
CA VAL A 630 35.77 3.25 0.90
C VAL A 630 34.93 2.82 -0.31
N ALA A 631 35.53 2.61 -1.48
CA ALA A 631 34.85 2.10 -2.68
C ALA A 631 34.29 0.69 -2.47
N ALA A 632 35.09 -0.22 -1.89
CA ALA A 632 34.67 -1.58 -1.57
C ALA A 632 33.50 -1.60 -0.57
N CYS A 633 33.40 -0.59 0.29
CA CYS A 633 32.31 -0.47 1.25
C CYS A 633 31.03 0.17 0.68
N ILE A 634 31.15 1.10 -0.26
CA ILE A 634 30.02 1.86 -0.80
C ILE A 634 29.38 1.19 -2.01
N LEU A 635 30.14 0.50 -2.85
CA LEU A 635 29.64 -0.14 -4.08
C LEU A 635 28.60 -1.27 -3.84
N PRO A 636 28.73 -2.14 -2.82
CA PRO A 636 27.81 -3.27 -2.66
C PRO A 636 26.32 -2.86 -2.58
N PRO A 637 25.90 -1.87 -1.76
CA PRO A 637 24.51 -1.40 -1.74
C PRO A 637 23.90 -1.00 -3.09
N TRP A 638 24.72 -0.58 -4.07
CA TRP A 638 24.25 -0.15 -5.39
C TRP A 638 23.94 -1.33 -6.33
N ILE A 639 24.59 -2.47 -6.11
CA ILE A 639 24.55 -3.63 -7.02
C ILE A 639 23.77 -4.77 -6.38
N THR A 640 23.91 -4.97 -5.08
CA THR A 640 23.24 -6.03 -4.33
C THR A 640 22.10 -5.47 -3.49
N PRO A 641 21.01 -6.24 -3.31
CA PRO A 641 19.87 -5.76 -2.52
C PRO A 641 20.28 -5.39 -1.10
N CYS A 642 19.92 -4.18 -0.68
CA CYS A 642 20.29 -3.61 0.62
C CYS A 642 19.10 -3.51 1.59
N LEU A 643 17.88 -3.49 1.07
CA LEU A 643 16.62 -3.43 1.82
C LEU A 643 15.66 -4.49 1.27
N SER A 644 14.89 -5.10 2.16
CA SER A 644 13.84 -6.05 1.81
C SER A 644 12.54 -5.63 2.47
N TYR A 645 11.48 -5.48 1.68
CA TYR A 645 10.13 -5.20 2.18
C TYR A 645 9.31 -6.48 2.16
N ARG A 646 8.74 -6.80 3.32
CA ARG A 646 7.88 -7.96 3.51
C ARG A 646 6.49 -7.51 3.92
N VAL A 647 5.50 -7.87 3.12
CA VAL A 647 4.09 -7.71 3.47
C VAL A 647 3.64 -8.92 4.29
N ARG A 648 2.79 -8.69 5.28
CA ARG A 648 2.18 -9.69 6.15
C ARG A 648 0.67 -9.44 6.26
N GLY A 649 -0.05 -10.47 6.73
CA GLY A 649 -1.51 -10.50 6.71
C GLY A 649 -2.06 -11.06 5.41
N ALA A 650 -3.35 -10.89 5.15
CA ALA A 650 -3.99 -11.38 3.93
C ALA A 650 -3.47 -10.75 2.63
N ALA A 651 -2.87 -9.57 2.70
CA ALA A 651 -2.19 -8.96 1.57
C ALA A 651 -0.99 -9.77 1.04
N THR A 652 -0.51 -10.77 1.79
CA THR A 652 0.43 -11.78 1.27
C THR A 652 -0.14 -12.59 0.10
N LEU A 653 -1.47 -12.67 -0.04
CA LEU A 653 -2.12 -13.27 -1.20
C LEU A 653 -1.90 -12.46 -2.48
N ILE A 654 -1.78 -11.13 -2.34
CA ILE A 654 -1.55 -10.19 -3.43
C ILE A 654 -0.04 -10.09 -3.70
N GLN A 655 0.77 -9.96 -2.65
CA GLN A 655 2.22 -9.84 -2.77
C GLN A 655 2.92 -10.90 -1.91
N PRO A 656 3.06 -12.15 -2.41
CA PRO A 656 3.62 -13.25 -1.65
C PRO A 656 5.16 -13.19 -1.51
N ASN A 657 5.84 -12.50 -2.42
CA ASN A 657 7.30 -12.45 -2.48
C ASN A 657 7.85 -11.18 -1.82
N ASP A 658 8.93 -11.33 -1.05
CA ASP A 658 9.67 -10.22 -0.47
C ASP A 658 10.26 -9.34 -1.58
N ARG A 659 10.03 -8.02 -1.51
CA ARG A 659 10.56 -7.05 -2.48
C ARG A 659 11.95 -6.62 -2.05
N ASN A 660 12.96 -7.28 -2.60
CA ASN A 660 14.37 -6.96 -2.38
C ASN A 660 14.78 -5.82 -3.31
N MET A 661 15.25 -4.72 -2.73
CA MET A 661 15.63 -3.52 -3.47
C MET A 661 17.10 -3.17 -3.30
N THR A 662 17.72 -2.79 -4.41
CA THR A 662 19.04 -2.15 -4.45
C THR A 662 18.93 -0.65 -4.19
N LEU A 663 20.04 0.00 -3.77
CA LEU A 663 20.07 1.45 -3.59
C LEU A 663 19.74 2.21 -4.90
N TYR A 664 20.07 1.60 -6.06
CA TYR A 664 19.68 2.12 -7.37
C TYR A 664 18.16 2.12 -7.55
N GLU A 665 17.48 1.01 -7.30
CA GLU A 665 16.02 0.91 -7.42
C GLU A 665 15.32 1.85 -6.43
N LEU A 666 15.76 1.91 -5.18
CA LEU A 666 15.24 2.84 -4.17
C LEU A 666 15.34 4.31 -4.63
N SER A 667 16.48 4.71 -5.18
CA SER A 667 16.70 6.10 -5.60
C SER A 667 16.13 6.43 -6.98
N SER A 668 15.77 5.42 -7.78
CA SER A 668 15.20 5.57 -9.13
C SER A 668 13.76 6.11 -9.16
N ALA A 669 13.11 6.25 -8.00
CA ALA A 669 11.77 6.84 -7.89
C ALA A 669 11.65 8.25 -8.50
N SER A 670 12.75 9.03 -8.53
CA SER A 670 12.85 10.23 -9.34
C SER A 670 14.28 10.47 -9.80
N THR A 671 14.45 11.13 -10.96
CA THR A 671 15.77 11.42 -11.52
C THR A 671 16.60 12.35 -10.63
N SER A 672 15.97 13.33 -9.98
CA SER A 672 16.67 14.22 -9.03
C SER A 672 17.12 13.47 -7.78
N LEU A 673 16.30 12.57 -7.24
CA LEU A 673 16.68 11.75 -6.09
C LEU A 673 17.87 10.85 -6.44
N LEU A 674 17.80 10.15 -7.57
CA LEU A 674 18.89 9.33 -8.07
C LEU A 674 20.20 10.12 -8.15
N LEU A 675 20.18 11.29 -8.80
CA LEU A 675 21.36 12.14 -8.92
C LEU A 675 21.91 12.56 -7.56
N THR A 676 21.04 12.97 -6.63
CA THR A 676 21.47 13.35 -5.27
C THR A 676 22.06 12.18 -4.50
N CYS A 677 21.44 10.99 -4.50
CA CYS A 677 21.94 9.80 -3.83
C CYS A 677 23.29 9.34 -4.41
N VAL A 678 23.43 9.30 -5.73
CA VAL A 678 24.69 8.94 -6.40
C VAL A 678 25.80 9.89 -5.97
N PHE A 679 25.50 11.20 -5.89
CA PHE A 679 26.48 12.17 -5.47
C PHE A 679 26.84 12.08 -3.98
N THR A 680 25.86 12.07 -3.08
CA THR A 680 26.08 12.19 -1.63
C THR A 680 26.46 10.88 -0.93
N ILE A 681 26.04 9.72 -1.45
CA ILE A 681 26.34 8.40 -0.89
C ILE A 681 27.46 7.72 -1.70
N GLY A 682 27.55 7.98 -3.00
CA GLY A 682 28.58 7.42 -3.89
C GLY A 682 29.82 8.31 -4.02
N ILE A 683 29.69 9.38 -4.80
CA ILE A 683 30.82 10.16 -5.34
C ILE A 683 31.53 10.97 -4.25
N ALA A 684 30.80 11.80 -3.49
CA ALA A 684 31.39 12.70 -2.50
C ALA A 684 32.17 11.95 -1.40
N PRO A 685 31.62 10.88 -0.80
CA PRO A 685 32.34 9.96 0.07
C PRO A 685 33.67 9.43 -0.46
N LEU A 686 33.68 8.96 -1.71
CA LEU A 686 34.82 8.35 -2.37
C LEU A 686 35.90 9.39 -2.69
N PHE A 687 35.49 10.54 -3.22
CA PHE A 687 36.41 11.64 -3.52
C PHE A 687 36.99 12.26 -2.25
N TYR A 688 36.21 12.39 -1.18
CA TYR A 688 36.72 12.84 0.11
C TYR A 688 37.85 11.92 0.61
N ALA A 689 37.67 10.61 0.54
CA ALA A 689 38.68 9.63 0.95
C ALA A 689 39.93 9.64 0.05
N ALA A 690 39.76 9.74 -1.27
CA ALA A 690 40.84 9.73 -2.25
C ALA A 690 41.74 10.97 -2.18
N PHE A 691 41.13 12.14 -1.96
CA PHE A 691 41.83 13.43 -1.97
C PHE A 691 42.05 14.02 -0.58
N TYR A 692 41.83 13.25 0.48
CA TYR A 692 42.09 13.68 1.85
C TYR A 692 43.57 14.12 2.03
N PRO A 693 43.85 15.27 2.65
CA PRO A 693 42.94 16.26 3.25
C PRO A 693 42.57 17.45 2.34
N ARG A 694 42.98 17.47 1.06
CA ARG A 694 42.87 18.65 0.16
C ARG A 694 41.43 19.03 -0.19
N LEU A 695 40.50 18.08 -0.19
CA LEU A 695 39.08 18.27 -0.52
C LEU A 695 38.17 18.15 0.71
N ALA A 696 38.53 18.82 1.81
CA ALA A 696 37.75 18.78 3.06
C ALA A 696 36.28 19.25 2.92
N LEU A 697 35.97 20.06 1.90
CA LEU A 697 34.61 20.50 1.60
C LEU A 697 33.66 19.33 1.26
N LEU A 698 34.16 18.23 0.68
CA LEU A 698 33.33 17.07 0.33
C LEU A 698 32.83 16.30 1.56
N ALA A 699 33.43 16.55 2.72
CA ALA A 699 33.04 15.90 3.96
C ALA A 699 31.61 16.31 4.40
N SER A 700 31.16 17.53 4.08
CA SER A 700 29.78 18.00 4.33
C SER A 700 28.75 17.49 3.31
N TRP A 701 29.20 16.84 2.23
CA TRP A 701 28.34 16.22 1.22
C TRP A 701 28.17 14.71 1.39
N GLY A 702 29.06 14.05 2.13
CA GLY A 702 29.00 12.61 2.38
C GLY A 702 27.91 12.24 3.36
N ALA A 703 26.70 11.97 2.86
CA ALA A 703 25.46 11.78 3.65
C ALA A 703 25.04 10.30 3.81
N ALA A 704 25.99 9.37 3.67
CA ALA A 704 25.73 7.94 3.84
C ALA A 704 25.22 7.59 5.25
N ASP A 705 25.65 8.33 6.27
CA ASP A 705 25.15 8.25 7.64
C ASP A 705 23.70 8.72 7.77
N ALA A 706 23.33 9.82 7.14
CA ALA A 706 21.94 10.29 7.12
C ALA A 706 21.02 9.25 6.45
N PHE A 707 21.49 8.62 5.37
CA PHE A 707 20.76 7.52 4.71
C PHE A 707 20.60 6.30 5.63
N LEU A 708 21.68 5.85 6.28
CA LEU A 708 21.63 4.73 7.22
C LEU A 708 20.66 4.99 8.38
N LEU A 709 20.67 6.21 8.94
CA LEU A 709 19.71 6.64 9.96
C LEU A 709 18.27 6.61 9.45
N ALA A 710 18.05 7.06 8.20
CA ALA A 710 16.74 6.98 7.57
C ALA A 710 16.26 5.54 7.34
N CYS A 711 17.15 4.60 6.96
CA CYS A 711 16.79 3.19 6.82
C CYS A 711 16.42 2.56 8.17
N VAL A 712 17.18 2.83 9.22
CA VAL A 712 16.86 2.35 10.58
C VAL A 712 15.52 2.93 11.02
N ALA A 713 15.29 4.21 10.78
CA ALA A 713 14.00 4.83 11.07
C ALA A 713 12.85 4.21 10.28
N GLY A 714 13.03 3.97 8.98
CA GLY A 714 12.04 3.34 8.11
C GLY A 714 11.59 1.96 8.63
N ILE A 715 12.51 1.15 9.15
CA ILE A 715 12.17 -0.14 9.77
C ILE A 715 11.23 0.03 10.97
N PHE A 716 11.53 0.97 11.86
CA PHE A 716 10.68 1.21 13.03
C PHE A 716 9.36 1.91 12.69
N GLN A 717 9.36 2.69 11.61
CA GLN A 717 8.23 3.52 11.21
C GLN A 717 7.19 2.74 10.41
N LEU A 718 7.59 1.90 9.46
CA LEU A 718 6.69 1.38 8.43
C LEU A 718 5.50 0.60 9.03
N GLU A 719 5.75 -0.28 10.01
CA GLU A 719 4.70 -1.09 10.65
C GLU A 719 3.66 -0.22 11.37
N ARG A 720 4.11 0.68 12.26
CA ARG A 720 3.22 1.55 13.04
C ARG A 720 2.54 2.62 12.20
N PHE A 721 3.22 3.08 11.16
CA PHE A 721 2.67 4.05 10.23
C PHE A 721 1.53 3.43 9.42
N VAL A 722 1.71 2.20 8.92
CA VAL A 722 0.65 1.45 8.24
C VAL A 722 -0.54 1.21 9.18
N GLU A 723 -0.29 0.84 10.43
CA GLU A 723 -1.34 0.65 11.45
C GLU A 723 -2.12 1.95 11.73
N PHE A 724 -1.44 3.10 11.79
CA PHE A 724 -2.09 4.41 11.93
C PHE A 724 -2.94 4.78 10.71
N VAL A 725 -2.46 4.49 9.50
CA VAL A 725 -3.12 4.86 8.25
C VAL A 725 -4.38 4.04 8.00
N ILE A 726 -4.32 2.73 8.28
CA ILE A 726 -5.37 1.76 7.93
C ILE A 726 -6.29 1.48 9.14
N GLY A 727 -5.81 1.70 10.37
CA GLY A 727 -6.54 1.47 11.61
C GLY A 727 -6.04 0.24 12.37
N THR A 728 -6.15 0.27 13.70
CA THR A 728 -5.60 -0.76 14.60
C THR A 728 -6.22 -2.14 14.43
N ASN A 729 -7.47 -2.22 13.93
CA ASN A 729 -8.19 -3.48 13.73
C ASN A 729 -7.73 -4.24 12.48
N MET A 730 -6.87 -3.63 11.65
CA MET A 730 -6.55 -4.10 10.30
C MET A 730 -5.23 -4.88 10.20
N ARG A 731 -4.62 -5.19 11.34
CA ARG A 731 -3.30 -5.85 11.40
C ARG A 731 -3.29 -7.25 10.76
N SER A 732 -4.43 -7.95 10.77
CA SER A 732 -4.60 -9.25 10.11
C SER A 732 -4.67 -9.15 8.58
N LEU A 733 -5.08 -8.00 8.04
CA LEU A 733 -5.21 -7.75 6.60
C LEU A 733 -3.91 -7.28 5.97
N TYR A 734 -3.31 -6.22 6.51
CA TYR A 734 -2.10 -5.65 5.93
C TYR A 734 -1.15 -5.12 7.00
N THR A 735 0.08 -5.63 6.96
CA THR A 735 1.23 -5.08 7.70
C THR A 735 2.44 -5.10 6.77
N ALA A 736 3.27 -4.06 6.86
CA ALA A 736 4.51 -3.98 6.10
C ALA A 736 5.71 -3.88 7.05
N GLU A 737 6.68 -4.78 6.88
CA GLU A 737 7.94 -4.80 7.62
C GLU A 737 9.09 -4.54 6.65
N ALA A 738 10.06 -3.73 7.05
CA ALA A 738 11.32 -3.56 6.32
C ALA A 738 12.46 -4.28 7.04
N ARG A 739 13.41 -4.85 6.28
CA ARG A 739 14.61 -5.51 6.80
C ARG A 739 15.86 -4.96 6.12
N LEU A 740 16.88 -4.63 6.92
CA LEU A 740 18.21 -4.27 6.43
C LEU A 740 18.98 -5.54 6.05
N LEU A 741 19.59 -5.54 4.88
CA LEU A 741 20.45 -6.62 4.40
C LEU A 741 21.93 -6.32 4.65
N TRP A 742 22.78 -7.34 4.50
CA TRP A 742 24.21 -7.26 4.78
C TRP A 742 24.97 -6.11 4.10
N PRO A 743 24.64 -5.63 2.86
CA PRO A 743 25.38 -4.54 2.21
C PRO A 743 25.35 -3.22 2.98
N MET A 744 24.43 -3.05 3.93
CA MET A 744 24.35 -1.86 4.77
C MET A 744 25.42 -1.82 5.87
N ILE A 745 25.97 -2.97 6.27
CA ILE A 745 27.07 -3.07 7.25
C ILE A 745 28.36 -2.41 6.71
N PRO A 746 28.87 -2.74 5.50
CA PRO A 746 30.05 -2.05 4.99
C PRO A 746 29.80 -0.56 4.75
N LEU A 747 28.59 -0.15 4.36
CA LEU A 747 28.23 1.26 4.26
C LEU A 747 28.34 1.99 5.62
N LEU A 748 27.92 1.34 6.71
CA LEU A 748 28.08 1.84 8.07
C LEU A 748 29.56 1.97 8.46
N ILE A 749 30.38 0.97 8.12
CA ILE A 749 31.83 1.03 8.37
C ILE A 749 32.46 2.22 7.64
N ALA A 750 32.10 2.44 6.37
CA ALA A 750 32.58 3.59 5.61
C ALA A 750 32.13 4.92 6.21
N SER A 751 30.88 5.04 6.66
CA SER A 751 30.38 6.29 7.25
C SER A 751 31.07 6.61 8.58
N VAL A 752 31.28 5.62 9.45
CA VAL A 752 32.06 5.77 10.69
C VAL A 752 33.51 6.18 10.39
N TRP A 753 34.13 5.55 9.40
CA TRP A 753 35.48 5.90 8.96
C TRP A 753 35.59 7.37 8.50
N GLN A 754 34.59 7.87 7.78
CA GLN A 754 34.54 9.27 7.36
C GLN A 754 34.39 10.25 8.53
N TRP A 755 33.58 9.89 9.53
CA TRP A 755 33.48 10.67 10.77
C TRP A 755 34.82 10.75 11.51
N ILE A 756 35.59 9.65 11.54
CA ILE A 756 36.94 9.64 12.14
C ILE A 756 37.87 10.58 11.38
N LEU A 757 37.92 10.50 10.04
CA LEU A 757 38.74 11.38 9.21
C LEU A 757 38.36 12.86 9.37
N ALA A 758 37.06 13.14 9.43
CA ALA A 758 36.58 14.50 9.65
C ALA A 758 36.89 15.02 11.05
N ALA A 759 36.74 14.19 12.09
CA ALA A 759 37.10 14.55 13.46
C ALA A 759 38.60 14.81 13.60
N GLU A 760 39.45 14.02 12.92
CA GLU A 760 40.88 14.26 12.86
C GLU A 760 41.19 15.60 12.19
N HIS A 761 40.57 15.92 11.06
CA HIS A 761 40.78 17.18 10.35
C HIS A 761 40.31 18.40 11.17
N VAL A 762 39.14 18.33 11.80
CA VAL A 762 38.53 19.48 12.51
C VAL A 762 39.17 19.70 13.89
N PHE A 763 39.41 18.63 14.64
CA PHE A 763 39.87 18.73 16.04
C PHE A 763 41.35 18.38 16.25
N GLY A 764 42.04 17.81 15.25
CA GLY A 764 43.42 17.35 15.44
C GLY A 764 43.52 16.25 16.50
N LEU A 765 42.56 15.31 16.50
CA LEU A 765 42.37 14.32 17.57
C LEU A 765 43.64 13.52 17.87
N SER A 766 44.43 13.21 16.83
CA SER A 766 45.71 12.49 16.95
C SER A 766 46.78 13.31 17.70
N GLU A 767 46.84 14.63 17.51
CA GLU A 767 47.71 15.52 18.29
C GLU A 767 47.21 15.69 19.72
N PHE A 768 45.89 15.79 19.92
CA PHE A 768 45.29 15.90 21.25
C PHE A 768 45.54 14.63 22.09
N ILE A 769 45.33 13.44 21.51
CA ILE A 769 45.60 12.14 22.17
C ILE A 769 47.10 11.95 22.41
N ARG A 770 47.97 12.34 21.46
CA ARG A 770 49.43 12.30 21.65
C ARG A 770 49.87 13.21 22.80
N ASN A 771 49.33 14.43 22.88
CA ASN A 771 49.63 15.37 23.97
C ASN A 771 49.06 14.89 25.31
N TYR A 772 47.90 14.22 25.31
CA TYR A 772 47.31 13.63 26.52
C TYR A 772 48.07 12.39 27.00
N ARG A 773 48.63 11.58 26.08
CA ARG A 773 49.55 10.47 26.39
C ARG A 773 50.97 10.91 26.77
N ALA A 774 51.38 12.13 26.41
CA ALA A 774 52.67 12.70 26.82
C ALA A 774 52.63 13.30 28.24
N LYS A 775 51.47 13.80 28.68
CA LYS A 775 51.26 14.34 30.04
C LYS A 775 51.58 13.41 31.23
N PRO A 776 51.43 12.08 31.18
CA PRO A 776 51.82 11.20 32.28
C PRO A 776 53.35 10.98 32.37
N LEU A 777 54.11 11.33 31.34
CA LEU A 777 55.56 11.11 31.29
C LEU A 777 56.37 12.31 31.82
N GLU A 778 55.82 13.52 31.77
CA GLU A 778 56.47 14.71 32.37
C GLU A 778 56.21 14.81 33.89
N ALA A 779 55.11 14.26 34.41
CA ALA A 779 54.81 14.25 35.85
C ALA A 779 55.60 13.21 36.67
N LEU A 780 56.34 12.31 36.01
CA LEU A 780 57.25 11.35 36.64
C LEU A 780 58.73 11.78 36.54
N ALA A 781 59.01 12.90 35.88
CA ALA A 781 60.34 13.46 35.69
C ALA A 781 60.56 14.82 36.38
N SER A 782 59.60 15.26 37.23
CA SER A 782 59.71 16.46 38.08
C SER A 782 59.84 16.11 39.55
#